data_AF-A0A4V1M5J5-F1
#
_entry.id   AF-A0A4V1M5J5-F1
#
_cell.length_a   1.000
_cell.length_b   1.000
_cell.length_c   1.000
_cell.angle_alpha   90.00
_cell.angle_beta   90.00
_cell.angle_gamma   90.00
#
_symmetry.space_group_name_H-M   'P 1'
#
loop_
_entity.id
_entity.type
_entity.pdbx_description
1 polymer ?
#
loop_
_entity_poly.entity_id
_entity_poly.type
_entity_poly.pdbx_seq_one_letter_code
_entity_poly.pdbx_strand_id
1 'polypeptide(L)'
;MIQRIIQILLTGVRSNKLSKCFLSVGLILFVLFLNSSQLFGQRNFSPVASAYANSSIIPYSQNIFIEPSVKDQDFARKRVLKAKNGVDFHLRTFFSQADYREQLFKFFPGKRKQLDADFVQKSLSLKNLVLGNGFYVPVQLVKWENMHGAMASYSSIGPDGKPRMYINQEYAEGQGTFLYPEATDSQMIALMFQEYGHAIDDYLNGLEDSPGDEGDLFATRVLKLDVSERYLETILARNDHNKIKVAGKDIYVEDAGVYLSEAWPATTASGGGITWTTGSAKSTNTSLRLETAVMSNAWNATTGTTASITAIFWDGATSISGVVNYSMSGASPANSILGFLTGGSGTAGYLLVLPNSTTTLAASTAYTFANNAEGTIVQNFVAATSPSIGPGSTLTLGTSSRGAAVTTSLTAQAKNAGGTNVNGITATFSSTSGTASITGTNPATTSGSGGNTGKAAVTVSDTKAGSTVFNCELKNATGWYVIVTVTLTVTPLTASKLAVTGSGTQTAGGSQTITITAQDTYGNTATAYTGAKNLTFSGATSSPSPVTAPTAQNSSAVDVAFGSTTAETFSAGVATTVMKLYNAETATISVSDGTLSATGANQLTVVVSPSTMTKLAVGLASPQTNGIGFTGTNTLTALDAYGNTATSFNAATNNVTVTTTLSGAVTGLSGANKLSSAGDFVNGVADLSADGLTYTGTIGTGTFTFTPATGTAVTSSNVTVSPGAATKLVFDNSTVNFTAGVSQNVAISAFDLSGNLATSYTGAKNLTLSGASSSTNPVTFPTYGGTNFGSVLNINFTSGSAVASMIFYKAESAAINVSDGTINSNSGGTLNVTVDPAAYNKLAVSLASPQTNGIAFTGTNTLTAQDAYGNTITSYDASANNVTVTSSLIGSISGLSGTNKLSSAGDFVNGVANLTSLGLKYTGTSGSGTLTFTPTSGTAATSSSVTINPGTATKLVVTGTGTQTAGGSQTITVTAQDASGNAATSYTGAKNITFSGATASSSPVTNPTVAGTNFGTATSLTFTAGVATGSMILYKAESATINATDGTINSNTGGTLNVTVSPSTMTKLAVSLTSPQTNGSAFTGTNTLTAQDAYGNTTSFDASSNNVTVTSSLTGSISGLSGTNKLTGAG
;
A
#
# COMPACT_ATOMS: atom_id res chain seq x y z
N MET A 1 22.93 -6.41 35.46
CA MET A 1 22.59 -6.35 34.02
C MET A 1 22.58 -4.91 33.49
N ILE A 2 21.80 -4.00 34.09
CA ILE A 2 21.65 -2.58 33.67
C ILE A 2 22.99 -1.83 33.46
N GLN A 3 23.99 -1.97 34.35
CA GLN A 3 25.30 -1.32 34.18
C GLN A 3 26.07 -1.73 32.90
N ARG A 4 25.85 -2.96 32.37
CA ARG A 4 26.48 -3.39 31.09
C ARG A 4 25.82 -2.75 29.86
N ILE A 5 24.55 -2.34 29.96
CA ILE A 5 23.83 -1.68 28.86
C ILE A 5 24.30 -0.23 28.71
N ILE A 6 24.56 0.45 29.83
CA ILE A 6 25.04 1.84 29.86
C ILE A 6 26.43 1.98 29.21
N GLN A 7 27.33 1.00 29.38
CA GLN A 7 28.66 1.03 28.75
C GLN A 7 28.64 0.82 27.21
N ILE A 8 27.65 0.13 26.67
CA ILE A 8 27.56 -0.13 25.21
C ILE A 8 27.01 1.10 24.46
N LEU A 9 26.15 1.89 25.11
CA LEU A 9 25.59 3.13 24.54
C LEU A 9 26.60 4.28 24.40
N LEU A 10 27.77 4.20 25.06
CA LEU A 10 28.75 5.30 25.11
C LEU A 10 29.90 5.20 24.09
N THR A 11 30.05 4.09 23.37
CA THR A 11 31.22 3.85 22.47
C THR A 11 30.89 3.89 20.97
N GLY A 12 29.63 4.13 20.58
CA GLY A 12 29.14 4.04 19.20
C GLY A 12 28.99 5.35 18.43
N VAL A 13 29.93 6.30 18.50
CA VAL A 13 29.79 7.61 17.83
C VAL A 13 30.65 7.73 16.56
N ARG A 14 30.06 7.47 15.38
CA ARG A 14 30.47 8.10 14.10
C ARG A 14 29.28 8.28 13.13
N SER A 15 29.14 9.52 12.63
CA SER A 15 28.52 9.90 11.34
C SER A 15 27.03 9.59 11.08
N ASN A 16 26.12 10.52 11.41
CA ASN A 16 25.44 11.38 10.40
C ASN A 16 24.44 12.39 11.01
N LYS A 17 24.22 13.51 10.30
CA LYS A 17 23.50 14.70 10.83
C LYS A 17 21.97 14.59 10.98
N LEU A 18 21.31 13.51 10.53
CA LEU A 18 19.84 13.39 10.62
C LEU A 18 19.30 12.76 11.92
N SER A 19 20.13 12.12 12.75
CA SER A 19 19.65 11.32 13.90
C SER A 19 19.23 12.16 15.14
N LYS A 20 19.43 13.48 15.12
CA LYS A 20 19.21 14.36 16.30
C LYS A 20 17.76 14.79 16.56
N CYS A 21 16.82 14.61 15.62
CA CYS A 21 15.39 14.92 15.86
C CYS A 21 14.58 13.74 16.43
N PHE A 22 14.94 12.50 16.11
CA PHE A 22 14.19 11.33 16.59
C PHE A 22 14.57 10.92 18.02
N LEU A 23 15.82 11.17 18.43
CA LEU A 23 16.30 10.81 19.78
C LEU A 23 15.66 11.68 20.88
N SER A 24 15.30 12.93 20.58
CA SER A 24 14.60 13.83 21.50
C SER A 24 13.12 13.45 21.67
N VAL A 25 12.41 13.06 20.61
CA VAL A 25 11.00 12.65 20.70
C VAL A 25 10.86 11.27 21.37
N GLY A 26 11.73 10.31 21.03
CA GLY A 26 11.71 8.97 21.63
C GLY A 26 12.04 8.97 23.14
N LEU A 27 12.99 9.80 23.57
CA LEU A 27 13.33 9.93 24.99
C LEU A 27 12.21 10.61 25.79
N ILE A 28 11.53 11.60 25.20
CA ILE A 28 10.37 12.26 25.82
C ILE A 28 9.19 11.28 25.98
N LEU A 29 8.87 10.45 24.97
CA LEU A 29 7.80 9.45 25.09
C LEU A 29 8.13 8.34 26.10
N PHE A 30 9.39 7.90 26.18
CA PHE A 30 9.81 6.87 27.15
C PHE A 30 9.79 7.41 28.59
N VAL A 31 10.21 8.66 28.79
CA VAL A 31 10.10 9.35 30.10
C VAL A 31 8.63 9.62 30.48
N LEU A 32 7.75 9.90 29.52
CA LEU A 32 6.31 10.01 29.79
C LEU A 32 5.70 8.66 30.22
N PHE A 33 6.02 7.55 29.53
CA PHE A 33 5.47 6.23 29.89
C PHE A 33 5.96 5.70 31.25
N LEU A 34 7.23 5.91 31.60
CA LEU A 34 7.77 5.48 32.91
C LEU A 34 7.27 6.33 34.08
N ASN A 35 6.94 7.62 33.88
CA ASN A 35 6.32 8.42 34.94
C ASN A 35 4.83 8.05 35.15
N SER A 36 4.08 7.75 34.08
CA SER A 36 2.65 7.40 34.20
C SER A 36 2.38 6.13 35.00
N SER A 37 3.30 5.16 34.98
CA SER A 37 3.16 3.86 35.62
C SER A 37 3.59 3.81 37.10
N GLN A 38 4.16 4.89 37.64
CA GLN A 38 4.42 5.03 39.09
C GLN A 38 3.50 6.05 39.79
N LEU A 39 2.74 6.86 39.03
CA LEU A 39 1.80 7.84 39.60
C LEU A 39 0.40 7.29 39.89
N PHE A 40 0.02 6.14 39.32
CA PHE A 40 -1.19 5.39 39.69
C PHE A 40 -0.91 4.25 40.69
N GLY A 41 -0.02 4.52 41.66
CA GLY A 41 -0.05 3.77 42.91
C GLY A 41 -1.39 4.04 43.59
N GLN A 42 -2.28 3.05 43.60
CA GLN A 42 -3.56 3.12 44.31
C GLN A 42 -3.28 3.57 45.75
N ARG A 43 -3.71 4.79 46.11
CA ARG A 43 -3.40 5.37 47.42
C ARG A 43 -4.11 4.54 48.48
N ASN A 44 -3.33 3.68 49.13
CA ASN A 44 -3.86 2.61 49.97
C ASN A 44 -4.34 3.17 51.31
N PHE A 45 -5.60 3.60 51.35
CA PHE A 45 -6.40 3.71 52.57
C PHE A 45 -6.57 2.29 53.15
N SER A 46 -5.54 1.85 53.88
CA SER A 46 -5.34 0.45 54.25
C SER A 46 -6.23 0.04 55.42
N PRO A 47 -6.90 -1.13 55.35
CA PRO A 47 -7.25 -1.88 56.56
C PRO A 47 -5.97 -2.14 57.38
N VAL A 48 -6.06 -1.98 58.69
CA VAL A 48 -4.90 -1.78 59.58
C VAL A 48 -4.25 -3.11 60.03
N ALA A 49 -2.91 -3.12 60.14
CA ALA A 49 -2.16 -3.57 61.34
C ALA A 49 -0.64 -3.75 61.12
N SER A 50 -0.22 -4.52 60.12
CA SER A 50 1.14 -5.12 60.12
C SER A 50 2.29 -4.20 59.66
N ALA A 51 2.03 -3.23 58.78
CA ALA A 51 3.09 -2.44 58.14
C ALA A 51 3.74 -1.36 59.04
N TYR A 52 3.10 -0.97 60.14
CA TYR A 52 3.56 0.11 61.02
C TYR A 52 4.19 -0.38 62.35
N ALA A 53 4.15 -1.69 62.62
CA ALA A 53 4.77 -2.29 63.80
C ALA A 53 6.29 -2.52 63.63
N ASN A 54 6.88 -2.18 62.48
CA ASN A 54 8.28 -2.43 62.18
C ASN A 54 9.18 -1.29 62.72
N SER A 55 10.10 -1.65 63.61
CA SER A 55 11.08 -0.75 64.24
C SER A 55 12.11 -0.15 63.26
N SER A 56 12.09 -0.49 61.98
CA SER A 56 12.91 0.17 60.96
C SER A 56 12.29 1.44 60.34
N ILE A 57 11.06 1.85 60.73
CA ILE A 57 10.36 3.06 60.23
C ILE A 57 10.25 4.16 61.31
N ILE A 58 11.09 4.09 62.35
CA ILE A 58 10.98 4.89 63.59
C ILE A 58 11.04 6.43 63.48
N PRO A 59 11.70 7.10 62.50
CA PRO A 59 11.85 8.56 62.53
C PRO A 59 10.54 9.35 62.55
N TYR A 60 9.44 8.75 62.08
CA TYR A 60 8.15 9.41 61.90
C TYR A 60 7.02 8.79 62.72
N SER A 61 7.27 7.77 63.56
CA SER A 61 6.21 7.00 64.24
C SER A 61 5.84 7.49 65.64
N GLN A 62 6.54 8.49 66.18
CA GLN A 62 6.19 9.06 67.49
C GLN A 62 4.81 9.74 67.44
N ASN A 63 3.99 9.46 68.45
CA ASN A 63 2.60 9.95 68.59
C ASN A 63 1.67 9.64 67.41
N ILE A 64 2.01 8.69 66.53
CA ILE A 64 1.05 8.09 65.60
C ILE A 64 0.27 7.01 66.35
N PHE A 65 -1.06 7.01 66.19
CA PHE A 65 -1.91 5.94 66.68
C PHE A 65 -2.90 5.51 65.61
N ILE A 66 -3.12 4.19 65.58
CA ILE A 66 -3.88 3.52 64.53
C ILE A 66 -5.14 2.84 65.11
N GLU A 67 -5.18 2.57 66.42
CA GLU A 67 -6.30 1.89 67.09
C GLU A 67 -6.53 2.33 68.55
N PRO A 68 -7.75 2.08 69.12
CA PRO A 68 -8.10 2.38 70.51
C PRO A 68 -7.33 1.61 71.60
N SER A 69 -6.62 0.53 71.24
CA SER A 69 -6.33 -0.60 72.15
C SER A 69 -5.12 -0.45 73.10
N VAL A 70 -4.38 0.66 73.04
CA VAL A 70 -3.20 0.90 73.91
C VAL A 70 -3.66 1.38 75.29
N LYS A 71 -3.28 0.67 76.37
CA LYS A 71 -3.83 0.86 77.72
C LYS A 71 -3.34 2.09 78.50
N ASP A 72 -2.17 2.63 78.18
CA ASP A 72 -1.69 3.91 78.71
C ASP A 72 -1.63 4.94 77.57
N GLN A 73 -2.44 5.98 77.71
CA GLN A 73 -2.53 7.10 76.77
C GLN A 73 -2.59 8.40 77.57
N ASP A 74 -1.91 9.43 77.07
CA ASP A 74 -1.99 10.79 77.56
C ASP A 74 -3.41 11.39 77.36
N PHE A 75 -3.61 12.60 77.87
CA PHE A 75 -4.90 13.28 77.85
C PHE A 75 -5.35 13.67 76.44
N ALA A 76 -4.43 14.17 75.60
CA ALA A 76 -4.72 14.56 74.22
C ALA A 76 -5.18 13.36 73.39
N ARG A 77 -4.43 12.26 73.44
CA ARG A 77 -4.72 11.03 72.71
C ARG A 77 -6.06 10.41 73.15
N LYS A 78 -6.40 10.46 74.44
CA LYS A 78 -7.74 10.07 74.94
C LYS A 78 -8.85 10.95 74.38
N ARG A 79 -8.65 12.28 74.31
CA ARG A 79 -9.65 13.21 73.74
C ARG A 79 -9.82 12.99 72.23
N VAL A 80 -8.72 12.86 71.48
CA VAL A 80 -8.76 12.56 70.03
C VAL A 80 -9.43 11.20 69.76
N LEU A 81 -9.15 10.18 70.56
CA LEU A 81 -9.80 8.87 70.43
C LEU A 81 -11.31 8.94 70.72
N LYS A 82 -11.73 9.74 71.70
CA LYS A 82 -13.15 10.00 71.99
C LYS A 82 -13.82 10.75 70.83
N ALA A 83 -13.16 11.76 70.28
CA ALA A 83 -13.64 12.51 69.12
C ALA A 83 -13.75 11.62 67.87
N LYS A 84 -12.78 10.73 67.62
CA LYS A 84 -12.85 9.76 66.52
C LYS A 84 -14.10 8.88 66.59
N ASN A 85 -14.52 8.44 67.78
CA ASN A 85 -15.78 7.68 67.92
C ASN A 85 -17.02 8.52 67.52
N GLY A 86 -16.99 9.83 67.79
CA GLY A 86 -18.01 10.77 67.31
C GLY A 86 -17.99 10.96 65.80
N VAL A 87 -16.81 11.03 65.19
CA VAL A 87 -16.64 11.08 63.73
C VAL A 87 -17.18 9.79 63.08
N ASP A 88 -16.79 8.63 63.60
CA ASP A 88 -17.25 7.33 63.09
C ASP A 88 -18.78 7.21 63.17
N PHE A 89 -19.40 7.69 64.24
CA PHE A 89 -20.86 7.75 64.39
C PHE A 89 -21.52 8.60 63.28
N HIS A 90 -21.01 9.82 63.05
CA HIS A 90 -21.60 10.76 62.10
C HIS A 90 -21.36 10.32 60.64
N LEU A 91 -20.17 9.79 60.31
CA LEU A 91 -19.88 9.21 58.99
C LEU A 91 -20.79 8.01 58.71
N ARG A 92 -20.95 7.09 59.66
CA ARG A 92 -21.86 5.94 59.49
C ARG A 92 -23.30 6.37 59.30
N THR A 93 -23.75 7.37 60.05
CA THR A 93 -25.10 7.94 59.92
C THR A 93 -25.29 8.54 58.52
N PHE A 94 -24.31 9.31 58.02
CA PHE A 94 -24.31 9.86 56.67
C PHE A 94 -24.35 8.76 55.59
N PHE A 95 -23.42 7.82 55.61
CA PHE A 95 -23.33 6.73 54.63
C PHE A 95 -24.49 5.71 54.70
N SER A 96 -25.29 5.70 55.78
CA SER A 96 -26.51 4.89 55.88
C SER A 96 -27.71 5.46 55.11
N GLN A 97 -27.67 6.75 54.74
CA GLN A 97 -28.75 7.41 54.00
C GLN A 97 -28.88 6.84 52.59
N ALA A 98 -30.09 6.94 52.01
CA ALA A 98 -30.38 6.41 50.68
C ALA A 98 -29.70 7.23 49.57
N ASP A 99 -29.66 8.55 49.75
CA ASP A 99 -29.12 9.57 48.84
C ASP A 99 -27.66 9.98 49.19
N TYR A 100 -26.94 9.14 49.94
CA TYR A 100 -25.57 9.43 50.38
C TYR A 100 -24.63 9.77 49.21
N ARG A 101 -24.85 9.20 48.02
CA ARG A 101 -24.02 9.43 46.82
C ARG A 101 -24.28 10.81 46.23
N GLU A 102 -25.54 11.19 46.14
CA GLU A 102 -25.99 12.50 45.67
C GLU A 102 -25.58 13.61 46.64
N GLN A 103 -25.51 13.32 47.94
CA GLN A 103 -24.92 14.21 48.94
C GLN A 103 -23.39 14.29 48.80
N LEU A 104 -22.68 13.16 48.68
CA LEU A 104 -21.23 13.16 48.44
C LEU A 104 -20.85 13.99 47.20
N PHE A 105 -21.59 13.87 46.11
CA PHE A 105 -21.30 14.63 44.88
C PHE A 105 -21.52 16.15 45.02
N LYS A 106 -22.34 16.59 45.98
CA LYS A 106 -22.52 18.03 46.28
C LYS A 106 -21.36 18.62 47.08
N PHE A 107 -20.69 17.80 47.89
CA PHE A 107 -19.53 18.22 48.67
C PHE A 107 -18.22 18.02 47.90
N PHE A 108 -18.09 16.87 47.22
CA PHE A 108 -16.84 16.33 46.69
C PHE A 108 -16.89 16.07 45.17
N PRO A 109 -17.30 17.01 44.30
CA PRO A 109 -17.39 16.75 42.85
C PRO A 109 -16.02 16.58 42.15
N GLY A 110 -14.94 17.07 42.76
CA GLY A 110 -13.68 17.35 42.08
C GLY A 110 -13.92 18.26 40.87
N LYS A 111 -13.23 17.98 39.76
CA LYS A 111 -13.48 18.69 38.48
C LYS A 111 -14.71 18.20 37.68
N ARG A 112 -15.57 17.33 38.22
CA ARG A 112 -16.72 16.77 37.49
C ARG A 112 -17.93 17.70 37.52
N LYS A 113 -18.69 17.72 36.42
CA LYS A 113 -19.95 18.49 36.30
C LYS A 113 -21.23 17.67 36.56
N GLN A 114 -21.11 16.34 36.58
CA GLN A 114 -22.19 15.40 36.86
C GLN A 114 -21.60 14.07 37.36
N LEU A 115 -22.43 13.23 37.97
CA LEU A 115 -22.07 11.86 38.37
C LEU A 115 -21.61 11.03 37.17
N ASP A 116 -20.47 10.35 37.30
CA ASP A 116 -19.96 9.38 36.32
C ASP A 116 -19.77 7.98 36.93
N ALA A 117 -19.41 7.00 36.09
CA ALA A 117 -19.26 5.61 36.51
C ALA A 117 -18.11 5.39 37.51
N ASP A 118 -17.03 6.17 37.43
CA ASP A 118 -15.88 6.09 38.34
C ASP A 118 -16.28 6.57 39.74
N PHE A 119 -16.92 7.74 39.83
CA PHE A 119 -17.45 8.30 41.07
C PHE A 119 -18.52 7.39 41.71
N VAL A 120 -19.39 6.77 40.89
CA VAL A 120 -20.38 5.79 41.35
C VAL A 120 -19.74 4.55 42.00
N GLN A 121 -18.64 4.04 41.43
CA GLN A 121 -17.93 2.87 41.97
C GLN A 121 -17.07 3.23 43.19
N LYS A 122 -16.38 4.38 43.18
CA LYS A 122 -15.61 4.86 44.33
C LYS A 122 -16.50 5.21 45.51
N SER A 123 -17.63 5.91 45.32
CA SER A 123 -18.58 6.21 46.39
C SER A 123 -19.19 4.94 47.02
N LEU A 124 -19.46 3.90 46.22
CA LEU A 124 -19.89 2.60 46.72
C LEU A 124 -18.77 1.87 47.50
N SER A 125 -17.54 1.92 46.99
CA SER A 125 -16.37 1.33 47.66
C SER A 125 -16.08 2.02 49.00
N LEU A 126 -16.15 3.36 49.03
CA LEU A 126 -16.01 4.17 50.23
C LEU A 126 -17.12 3.89 51.25
N LYS A 127 -18.37 3.76 50.81
CA LYS A 127 -19.49 3.32 51.68
C LYS A 127 -19.19 1.98 52.32
N ASN A 128 -18.69 1.01 51.56
CA ASN A 128 -18.34 -0.31 52.06
C ASN A 128 -17.15 -0.26 53.05
N LEU A 129 -16.16 0.61 52.81
CA LEU A 129 -15.06 0.85 53.74
C LEU A 129 -15.53 1.51 55.04
N VAL A 130 -16.30 2.61 54.98
CA VAL A 130 -16.82 3.31 56.17
C VAL A 130 -17.71 2.38 56.99
N LEU A 131 -18.70 1.72 56.36
CA LEU A 131 -19.59 0.80 57.07
C LEU A 131 -18.83 -0.45 57.59
N GLY A 132 -17.77 -0.88 56.91
CA GLY A 132 -16.95 -2.04 57.26
C GLY A 132 -15.85 -1.83 58.31
N ASN A 133 -15.60 -0.61 58.80
CA ASN A 133 -14.39 -0.20 59.56
C ASN A 133 -13.08 -0.25 58.75
N GLY A 134 -13.16 -0.23 57.41
CA GLY A 134 -12.00 -0.20 56.51
C GLY A 134 -11.54 1.20 56.13
N PHE A 135 -12.35 2.25 56.31
CA PHE A 135 -11.92 3.63 56.07
C PHE A 135 -11.27 4.19 57.33
N TYR A 136 -9.95 4.38 57.28
CA TYR A 136 -9.16 4.80 58.42
C TYR A 136 -8.03 5.75 58.00
N VAL A 137 -7.93 6.90 58.65
CA VAL A 137 -6.83 7.86 58.48
C VAL A 137 -5.99 7.88 59.76
N PRO A 138 -4.69 7.53 59.69
CA PRO A 138 -3.78 7.60 60.86
C PRO A 138 -3.65 9.02 61.38
N VAL A 139 -3.77 9.17 62.70
CA VAL A 139 -3.66 10.47 63.38
C VAL A 139 -2.29 10.60 64.04
N GLN A 140 -1.67 11.76 63.88
CA GLN A 140 -0.41 12.14 64.52
C GLN A 140 -0.58 13.46 65.30
N LEU A 141 -0.15 13.50 66.56
CA LEU A 141 -0.04 14.77 67.29
C LEU A 141 1.20 15.54 66.83
N VAL A 142 1.02 16.82 66.50
CA VAL A 142 2.08 17.74 66.07
C VAL A 142 1.97 19.02 66.88
N LYS A 143 3.10 19.56 67.33
CA LYS A 143 3.14 20.77 68.14
C LYS A 143 2.80 22.02 67.36
N TRP A 144 2.28 23.03 68.05
CA TRP A 144 1.87 24.31 67.48
C TRP A 144 2.93 24.96 66.56
N GLU A 145 4.20 25.02 66.97
CA GLU A 145 5.26 25.67 66.17
C GLU A 145 5.51 25.02 64.80
N ASN A 146 5.03 23.79 64.63
CA ASN A 146 5.16 22.98 63.42
C ASN A 146 3.86 22.92 62.59
N MET A 147 2.70 23.25 63.20
CA MET A 147 1.39 23.29 62.53
C MET A 147 1.12 24.61 61.80
N HIS A 148 1.97 25.64 61.95
CA HIS A 148 1.85 26.94 61.27
C HIS A 148 0.43 27.55 61.29
N GLY A 149 -0.28 27.48 62.43
CA GLY A 149 -1.64 28.02 62.59
C GLY A 149 -2.79 27.04 62.37
N ALA A 150 -2.51 25.81 61.92
CA ALA A 150 -3.49 24.73 61.84
C ALA A 150 -3.88 24.17 63.22
N MET A 151 -5.18 23.92 63.44
CA MET A 151 -5.68 23.14 64.60
C MET A 151 -5.73 21.64 64.28
N ALA A 152 -6.11 21.34 63.05
CA ALA A 152 -6.06 20.03 62.44
C ALA A 152 -5.63 20.21 60.97
N SER A 153 -5.12 19.14 60.34
CA SER A 153 -4.85 19.13 58.91
C SER A 153 -4.77 17.72 58.34
N TYR A 154 -5.05 17.56 57.05
CA TYR A 154 -4.98 16.31 56.31
C TYR A 154 -3.91 16.40 55.23
N SER A 155 -3.16 15.32 55.05
CA SER A 155 -2.28 15.15 53.89
C SER A 155 -2.56 13.82 53.23
N SER A 156 -2.77 13.82 51.93
CA SER A 156 -2.77 12.60 51.11
C SER A 156 -1.39 11.94 50.98
N ILE A 157 -0.31 12.68 51.26
CA ILE A 157 1.09 12.22 51.17
C ILE A 157 1.91 12.71 52.38
N GLY A 158 1.76 12.01 53.51
CA GLY A 158 2.62 12.19 54.69
C GLY A 158 4.08 11.78 54.45
N PRO A 159 4.97 11.93 55.46
CA PRO A 159 6.43 11.76 55.30
C PRO A 159 6.92 10.36 54.92
N ASP A 160 6.05 9.34 55.00
CA ASP A 160 6.29 7.96 54.53
C ASP A 160 5.53 7.62 53.22
N GLY A 161 4.99 8.62 52.52
CA GLY A 161 4.28 8.47 51.25
C GLY A 161 2.82 8.01 51.37
N LYS A 162 2.20 8.16 52.54
CA LYS A 162 0.84 7.67 52.83
C LYS A 162 -0.06 8.73 53.47
N PRO A 163 -1.40 8.64 53.30
CA PRO A 163 -2.33 9.56 53.92
C PRO A 163 -2.19 9.65 55.45
N ARG A 164 -2.32 10.86 56.00
CA ARG A 164 -2.20 11.13 57.43
C ARG A 164 -2.96 12.39 57.84
N MET A 165 -3.57 12.33 59.03
CA MET A 165 -4.17 13.47 59.71
C MET A 165 -3.22 13.95 60.82
N TYR A 166 -3.07 15.26 60.94
CA TYR A 166 -2.28 15.90 61.99
C TYR A 166 -3.20 16.70 62.89
N ILE A 167 -3.04 16.54 64.20
CA ILE A 167 -3.82 17.29 65.20
C ILE A 167 -2.84 18.08 66.05
N ASN A 168 -3.17 19.35 66.26
CA ASN A 168 -2.40 20.24 67.12
C ASN A 168 -2.40 19.70 68.57
N GLN A 169 -1.22 19.37 69.09
CA GLN A 169 -1.08 18.70 70.38
C GLN A 169 -1.63 19.58 71.51
N GLU A 170 -1.17 20.82 71.58
CA GLU A 170 -1.53 21.76 72.65
C GLU A 170 -3.04 22.05 72.64
N TYR A 171 -3.66 22.19 71.46
CA TYR A 171 -5.11 22.34 71.34
C TYR A 171 -5.86 21.08 71.81
N ALA A 172 -5.42 19.88 71.43
CA ALA A 172 -5.99 18.62 71.91
C ALA A 172 -5.84 18.43 73.43
N GLU A 173 -4.80 18.98 74.05
CA GLU A 173 -4.64 19.05 75.51
C GLU A 173 -5.61 20.04 76.19
N GLY A 174 -6.26 20.93 75.43
CA GLY A 174 -7.19 21.95 75.93
C GLY A 174 -6.55 23.32 76.12
N GLN A 175 -5.36 23.55 75.57
CA GLN A 175 -4.69 24.86 75.58
C GLN A 175 -5.28 25.71 74.43
N GLY A 176 -6.45 26.30 74.67
CA GLY A 176 -7.16 27.15 73.71
C GLY A 176 -6.41 28.47 73.39
N THR A 177 -6.84 29.13 72.33
CA THR A 177 -6.31 30.44 71.88
C THR A 177 -7.40 31.50 71.86
N PHE A 178 -7.08 32.80 71.75
CA PHE A 178 -8.10 33.86 71.59
C PHE A 178 -9.08 33.61 70.42
N LEU A 179 -8.60 32.96 69.35
CA LEU A 179 -9.41 32.64 68.16
C LEU A 179 -10.27 31.38 68.37
N TYR A 180 -9.80 30.44 69.19
CA TYR A 180 -10.48 29.18 69.52
C TYR A 180 -10.30 28.89 71.02
N PRO A 181 -11.09 29.53 71.91
CA PRO A 181 -10.81 29.58 73.35
C PRO A 181 -11.04 28.25 74.08
N GLU A 182 -11.78 27.33 73.48
CA GLU A 182 -12.06 26.01 74.05
C GLU A 182 -11.84 24.90 73.01
N ALA A 183 -11.42 23.73 73.50
CA ALA A 183 -11.30 22.48 72.74
C ALA A 183 -12.28 21.44 73.30
N THR A 184 -13.57 21.73 73.19
CA THR A 184 -14.64 20.81 73.62
C THR A 184 -14.64 19.53 72.78
N ASP A 185 -15.26 18.46 73.28
CA ASP A 185 -15.41 17.22 72.50
C ASP A 185 -16.12 17.47 71.16
N SER A 186 -17.09 18.39 71.11
CA SER A 186 -17.80 18.77 69.88
C SER A 186 -16.91 19.49 68.87
N GLN A 187 -16.01 20.37 69.32
CA GLN A 187 -15.04 21.04 68.44
C GLN A 187 -13.98 20.05 67.94
N MET A 188 -13.50 19.15 68.81
CA MET A 188 -12.60 18.08 68.39
C MET A 188 -13.27 17.10 67.40
N ILE A 189 -14.56 16.81 67.56
CA ILE A 189 -15.33 16.05 66.57
C ILE A 189 -15.45 16.84 65.27
N ALA A 190 -15.82 18.12 65.31
CA ALA A 190 -15.99 18.95 64.11
C ALA A 190 -14.70 19.07 63.29
N LEU A 191 -13.58 19.41 63.94
CA LEU A 191 -12.26 19.50 63.30
C LEU A 191 -11.87 18.16 62.67
N MET A 192 -11.93 17.06 63.42
CA MET A 192 -11.62 15.74 62.85
C MET A 192 -12.60 15.37 61.73
N PHE A 193 -13.87 15.77 61.79
CA PHE A 193 -14.85 15.49 60.74
C PHE A 193 -14.54 16.25 59.44
N GLN A 194 -14.04 17.48 59.55
CA GLN A 194 -13.50 18.25 58.42
C GLN A 194 -12.31 17.52 57.79
N GLU A 195 -11.33 17.09 58.58
CA GLU A 195 -10.18 16.34 58.06
C GLU A 195 -10.54 14.98 57.47
N TYR A 196 -11.60 14.33 57.96
CA TYR A 196 -12.18 13.14 57.32
C TYR A 196 -12.92 13.49 56.02
N GLY A 197 -13.38 14.73 55.85
CA GLY A 197 -13.93 15.25 54.60
C GLY A 197 -12.87 15.40 53.50
N HIS A 198 -11.75 16.07 53.78
CA HIS A 198 -10.60 16.16 52.86
C HIS A 198 -10.10 14.74 52.46
N ALA A 199 -9.99 13.82 53.44
CA ALA A 199 -9.65 12.43 53.17
C ALA A 199 -10.68 11.66 52.31
N ILE A 200 -11.95 12.05 52.34
CA ILE A 200 -13.00 11.51 51.49
C ILE A 200 -12.91 12.08 50.07
N ASP A 201 -12.62 13.37 49.92
CA ASP A 201 -12.37 13.97 48.61
C ASP A 201 -11.18 13.27 47.93
N ASP A 202 -10.05 13.18 48.63
CA ASP A 202 -8.83 12.52 48.17
C ASP A 202 -9.06 11.04 47.75
N TYR A 203 -9.96 10.33 48.44
CA TYR A 203 -10.38 8.98 48.05
C TYR A 203 -11.17 8.96 46.72
N LEU A 204 -12.10 9.90 46.55
CA LEU A 204 -13.01 9.95 45.40
C LEU A 204 -12.33 10.54 44.15
N ASN A 205 -11.54 11.60 44.32
CA ASN A 205 -11.15 12.52 43.27
C ASN A 205 -9.67 12.45 42.89
N GLY A 206 -8.79 11.91 43.73
CA GLY A 206 -7.37 11.79 43.37
C GLY A 206 -6.61 13.07 43.70
N LEU A 207 -5.91 13.63 42.72
CA LEU A 207 -5.33 14.98 42.76
C LEU A 207 -6.28 16.02 42.11
N GLU A 208 -7.51 15.61 41.78
CA GLU A 208 -8.53 16.44 41.14
C GLU A 208 -9.44 17.07 42.21
N ASP A 209 -8.81 17.75 43.18
CA ASP A 209 -9.37 18.48 44.31
C ASP A 209 -10.69 19.22 44.01
N SER A 210 -11.58 19.27 45.00
CA SER A 210 -12.88 19.94 44.92
C SER A 210 -12.75 21.46 45.12
N PRO A 211 -13.67 22.26 44.54
CA PRO A 211 -13.60 23.71 44.74
C PRO A 211 -14.14 24.12 46.12
N GLY A 212 -13.30 24.77 46.91
CA GLY A 212 -13.65 25.31 48.22
C GLY A 212 -12.71 24.79 49.30
N ASP A 213 -13.20 24.82 50.54
CA ASP A 213 -12.80 23.93 51.62
C ASP A 213 -13.98 22.96 51.83
N GLU A 214 -13.94 21.86 51.09
CA GLU A 214 -14.98 20.84 51.06
C GLU A 214 -15.07 20.05 52.38
N GLY A 215 -13.98 19.98 53.13
CA GLY A 215 -13.94 19.41 54.48
C GLY A 215 -14.80 20.19 55.48
N ASP A 216 -14.60 21.50 55.61
CA ASP A 216 -15.40 22.38 56.48
C ASP A 216 -16.86 22.42 56.00
N LEU A 217 -17.10 22.49 54.69
CA LEU A 217 -18.46 22.45 54.15
C LEU A 217 -19.19 21.15 54.54
N PHE A 218 -18.50 20.01 54.43
CA PHE A 218 -19.03 18.71 54.81
C PHE A 218 -19.30 18.63 56.32
N ALA A 219 -18.35 19.04 57.16
CA ALA A 219 -18.52 19.08 58.62
C ALA A 219 -19.66 20.00 59.05
N THR A 220 -19.67 21.24 58.56
CA THR A 220 -20.70 22.24 58.82
C THR A 220 -22.10 21.73 58.48
N ARG A 221 -22.28 21.12 57.30
CA ARG A 221 -23.61 20.65 56.85
C ARG A 221 -24.04 19.32 57.47
N VAL A 222 -23.13 18.36 57.68
CA VAL A 222 -23.48 17.04 58.24
C VAL A 222 -23.66 17.10 59.76
N LEU A 223 -22.82 17.85 60.47
CA LEU A 223 -22.95 18.05 61.92
C LEU A 223 -23.98 19.11 62.29
N LYS A 224 -24.48 19.87 61.31
CA LYS A 224 -25.45 20.98 61.46
C LYS A 224 -24.94 22.06 62.41
N LEU A 225 -23.73 22.53 62.13
CA LEU A 225 -23.12 23.63 62.88
C LEU A 225 -23.86 24.95 62.61
N ASP A 226 -24.01 25.76 63.65
CA ASP A 226 -24.65 27.08 63.56
C ASP A 226 -23.60 28.13 63.13
N VAL A 227 -23.67 28.53 61.87
CA VAL A 227 -22.68 29.41 61.20
C VAL A 227 -23.39 30.49 60.38
N SER A 228 -22.74 31.63 60.17
CA SER A 228 -23.32 32.71 59.37
C SER A 228 -23.33 32.37 57.86
N GLU A 229 -24.24 32.98 57.11
CA GLU A 229 -24.29 32.88 55.64
C GLU A 229 -22.92 33.25 55.02
N ARG A 230 -22.27 34.28 55.55
CA ARG A 230 -20.94 34.73 55.12
C ARG A 230 -19.83 33.71 55.41
N TYR A 231 -19.93 32.94 56.49
CA TYR A 231 -19.00 31.84 56.76
C TYR A 231 -19.09 30.78 55.66
N LEU A 232 -20.32 30.41 55.26
CA LEU A 232 -20.57 29.48 54.16
C LEU A 232 -20.07 30.02 52.80
N GLU A 233 -20.27 31.31 52.52
CA GLU A 233 -19.71 31.98 51.34
C GLU A 233 -18.17 31.91 51.34
N THR A 234 -17.52 32.12 52.49
CA THR A 234 -16.05 32.01 52.58
C THR A 234 -15.54 30.60 52.43
N ILE A 235 -16.21 29.58 52.96
CA ILE A 235 -15.84 28.17 52.77
C ILE A 235 -15.89 27.79 51.28
N LEU A 236 -16.93 28.22 50.56
CA LEU A 236 -17.11 27.91 49.14
C LEU A 236 -16.08 28.61 48.20
N ALA A 237 -15.31 29.57 48.72
CA ALA A 237 -14.33 30.35 47.96
C ALA A 237 -12.89 30.28 48.51
N ARG A 238 -12.70 29.82 49.75
CA ARG A 238 -11.40 29.45 50.33
C ARG A 238 -10.85 28.25 49.56
N ASN A 239 -9.54 28.18 49.43
CA ASN A 239 -8.84 26.91 49.21
C ASN A 239 -7.79 26.88 50.32
N ASP A 240 -7.83 25.84 51.14
CA ASP A 240 -7.14 25.78 52.44
C ASP A 240 -5.78 25.04 52.36
N HIS A 241 -5.27 24.78 51.16
CA HIS A 241 -3.94 24.24 50.93
C HIS A 241 -2.82 25.02 51.63
N ASN A 242 -1.94 24.28 52.30
CA ASN A 242 -0.89 24.80 53.16
C ASN A 242 0.30 23.82 53.27
N LYS A 243 1.35 24.20 54.01
CA LYS A 243 2.43 23.31 54.45
C LYS A 243 2.63 23.37 55.97
N ILE A 244 2.66 22.21 56.61
CA ILE A 244 3.14 22.05 58.00
C ILE A 244 4.55 21.45 58.02
N LYS A 245 5.24 21.50 59.16
CA LYS A 245 6.55 20.85 59.34
C LYS A 245 6.40 19.55 60.14
N VAL A 246 6.86 18.43 59.59
CA VAL A 246 6.89 17.14 60.31
C VAL A 246 8.31 16.60 60.30
N ALA A 247 8.95 16.59 61.47
CA ALA A 247 10.35 16.19 61.65
C ALA A 247 11.31 16.88 60.66
N GLY A 248 11.14 18.20 60.48
CA GLY A 248 11.99 19.05 59.63
C GLY A 248 11.68 19.02 58.13
N LYS A 249 10.69 18.24 57.67
CA LYS A 249 10.20 18.25 56.28
C LYS A 249 8.91 19.07 56.18
N ASP A 250 8.78 19.84 55.11
CA ASP A 250 7.50 20.45 54.74
C ASP A 250 6.56 19.37 54.17
N ILE A 251 5.36 19.27 54.72
CA ILE A 251 4.28 18.37 54.29
C ILE A 251 3.13 19.24 53.80
N TYR A 252 2.71 19.02 52.55
CA TYR A 252 1.55 19.69 51.97
C TYR A 252 0.27 19.11 52.58
N VAL A 253 -0.65 20.00 52.96
CA VAL A 253 -1.91 19.66 53.65
C VAL A 253 -3.06 20.52 53.15
N GLU A 254 -4.28 20.03 53.31
CA GLU A 254 -5.48 20.84 53.57
C GLU A 254 -5.57 21.07 55.10
N ASP A 255 -5.95 22.26 55.59
CA ASP A 255 -5.91 22.57 57.03
C ASP A 255 -7.13 23.32 57.58
N ALA A 256 -7.69 22.77 58.68
CA ALA A 256 -8.53 23.51 59.62
C ALA A 256 -7.70 24.59 60.36
N GLY A 257 -7.35 25.65 59.64
CA GLY A 257 -6.54 26.78 60.07
C GLY A 257 -7.36 28.05 60.36
N VAL A 258 -6.64 29.10 60.78
CA VAL A 258 -7.22 30.43 60.98
C VAL A 258 -7.17 31.21 59.68
N TYR A 259 -8.33 31.60 59.16
CA TYR A 259 -8.46 32.46 58.00
C TYR A 259 -9.17 33.77 58.36
N LEU A 260 -8.87 34.82 57.60
CA LEU A 260 -9.58 36.10 57.58
C LEU A 260 -10.28 36.24 56.25
N SER A 261 -11.53 36.71 56.25
CA SER A 261 -12.29 36.89 55.01
C SER A 261 -11.82 38.11 54.22
N GLU A 262 -11.42 39.18 54.91
CA GLU A 262 -10.96 40.43 54.32
C GLU A 262 -9.91 41.13 55.21
N ALA A 263 -8.97 41.84 54.58
CA ALA A 263 -8.13 42.83 55.24
C ALA A 263 -8.21 44.17 54.50
N TRP A 264 -8.37 45.25 55.25
CA TRP A 264 -8.42 46.62 54.75
C TRP A 264 -7.23 47.41 55.34
N PRO A 265 -6.47 48.20 54.55
CA PRO A 265 -5.50 49.12 55.13
C PRO A 265 -6.26 50.10 56.04
N ALA A 266 -5.66 50.54 57.15
CA ALA A 266 -6.32 51.46 58.06
C ALA A 266 -5.33 52.42 58.74
N THR A 267 -5.80 53.63 59.03
CA THR A 267 -5.03 54.66 59.75
C THR A 267 -5.85 55.28 60.87
N THR A 268 -5.17 55.67 61.96
CA THR A 268 -5.75 56.52 63.02
C THR A 268 -5.36 57.98 62.80
N ALA A 269 -6.11 58.89 63.43
CA ALA A 269 -5.56 60.19 63.76
C ALA A 269 -4.25 60.05 64.59
N SER A 270 -3.33 61.01 64.44
CA SER A 270 -2.00 60.97 65.08
C SER A 270 -2.11 60.89 66.61
N GLY A 271 -1.76 59.74 67.20
CA GLY A 271 -1.77 59.55 68.66
C GLY A 271 -2.44 58.28 69.20
N GLY A 272 -2.90 57.35 68.36
CA GLY A 272 -3.39 56.04 68.82
C GLY A 272 -4.83 56.03 69.38
N GLY A 273 -5.74 56.74 68.70
CA GLY A 273 -7.16 56.76 69.07
C GLY A 273 -7.96 55.51 68.66
N ILE A 274 -9.17 55.40 69.19
CA ILE A 274 -10.09 54.25 68.98
C ILE A 274 -10.89 54.29 67.67
N THR A 275 -10.77 55.35 66.87
CA THR A 275 -11.43 55.47 65.56
C THR A 275 -10.41 55.28 64.45
N TRP A 276 -10.67 54.31 63.57
CA TRP A 276 -9.84 53.97 62.42
C TRP A 276 -10.64 54.13 61.14
N THR A 277 -10.01 54.66 60.10
CA THR A 277 -10.63 54.74 58.76
C THR A 277 -10.03 53.68 57.85
N THR A 278 -10.87 52.90 57.19
CA THR A 278 -10.42 51.95 56.16
C THR A 278 -9.86 52.66 54.93
N GLY A 279 -8.98 52.00 54.20
CA GLY A 279 -8.45 52.48 52.93
C GLY A 279 -9.50 52.50 51.82
N SER A 280 -9.12 53.08 50.68
CA SER A 280 -9.97 53.17 49.49
C SER A 280 -10.24 51.83 48.79
N ALA A 281 -9.49 50.78 49.14
CA ALA A 281 -9.73 49.39 48.70
C ALA A 281 -9.22 48.40 49.77
N LYS A 282 -9.76 47.19 49.77
CA LYS A 282 -9.21 46.05 50.52
C LYS A 282 -7.82 45.67 49.96
N SER A 283 -6.95 45.19 50.85
CA SER A 283 -5.54 44.89 50.54
C SER A 283 -5.39 43.65 49.68
N THR A 284 -6.34 42.71 49.79
CA THR A 284 -6.44 41.51 48.97
C THR A 284 -7.90 41.18 48.72
N ASN A 285 -8.17 40.41 47.66
CA ASN A 285 -9.50 39.94 47.30
C ASN A 285 -9.78 38.52 47.79
N THR A 286 -8.76 37.82 48.27
CA THR A 286 -8.79 36.42 48.74
C THR A 286 -8.67 36.35 50.25
N SER A 287 -9.11 35.24 50.84
CA SER A 287 -8.95 35.01 52.29
C SER A 287 -7.48 34.94 52.67
N LEU A 288 -7.12 35.50 53.82
CA LEU A 288 -5.75 35.50 54.35
C LEU A 288 -5.60 34.43 55.42
N ARG A 289 -4.57 33.58 55.29
CA ARG A 289 -4.24 32.52 56.24
C ARG A 289 -3.23 33.02 57.28
N LEU A 290 -3.40 32.66 58.55
CA LEU A 290 -2.42 32.99 59.61
C LEU A 290 -1.21 32.05 59.56
N GLU A 291 -0.03 32.62 59.38
CA GLU A 291 1.27 31.97 59.56
C GLU A 291 2.04 32.58 60.74
N THR A 292 2.58 31.72 61.61
CA THR A 292 3.40 32.12 62.76
C THR A 292 4.62 31.23 62.87
N ALA A 293 5.82 31.81 62.90
CA ALA A 293 7.07 31.05 62.98
C ALA A 293 7.45 30.61 64.41
N VAL A 294 6.96 31.29 65.45
CA VAL A 294 7.18 30.94 66.87
C VAL A 294 5.94 31.34 67.68
N MET A 295 5.39 30.40 68.45
CA MET A 295 4.27 30.63 69.38
C MET A 295 4.65 30.14 70.78
N SER A 296 5.58 30.85 71.44
CA SER A 296 6.00 30.51 72.81
C SER A 296 4.98 30.98 73.84
N ASN A 297 3.92 30.20 74.09
CA ASN A 297 2.89 30.38 75.13
C ASN A 297 2.24 31.78 75.22
N ALA A 298 2.35 32.61 74.19
CA ALA A 298 1.99 34.03 74.26
C ALA A 298 0.50 34.28 74.53
N TRP A 299 -0.37 33.31 74.20
CA TRP A 299 -1.82 33.41 74.41
C TRP A 299 -2.29 33.21 75.86
N ASN A 300 -1.41 32.86 76.81
CA ASN A 300 -1.73 32.88 78.25
C ASN A 300 -1.74 34.32 78.83
N ALA A 301 -2.48 35.22 78.18
CA ALA A 301 -2.77 36.54 78.74
C ALA A 301 -3.78 36.38 79.89
N THR A 302 -3.30 36.49 81.13
CA THR A 302 -4.18 36.57 82.31
C THR A 302 -5.18 37.72 82.13
N THR A 303 -6.42 37.52 82.58
CA THR A 303 -7.53 38.47 82.46
C THR A 303 -7.09 39.90 82.80
N GLY A 304 -7.21 40.82 81.83
CA GLY A 304 -6.81 42.23 82.00
C GLY A 304 -5.36 42.57 81.63
N THR A 305 -4.61 41.68 80.98
CA THR A 305 -3.30 42.00 80.37
C THR A 305 -3.38 42.13 78.85
N THR A 306 -2.65 43.08 78.27
CA THR A 306 -2.47 43.20 76.82
C THR A 306 -1.30 42.32 76.39
N ALA A 307 -1.55 41.36 75.52
CA ALA A 307 -0.52 40.53 74.91
C ALA A 307 -0.46 40.80 73.40
N SER A 308 0.68 40.47 72.79
CA SER A 308 0.91 40.72 71.39
C SER A 308 1.64 39.57 70.72
N ILE A 309 1.26 39.27 69.48
CA ILE A 309 1.90 38.26 68.64
C ILE A 309 2.39 38.90 67.36
N THR A 310 3.56 38.47 66.89
CA THR A 310 3.98 38.73 65.51
C THR A 310 3.22 37.76 64.61
N ALA A 311 2.27 38.30 63.85
CA ALA A 311 1.47 37.53 62.90
C ALA A 311 1.91 37.88 61.48
N ILE A 312 1.97 36.86 60.62
CA ILE A 312 2.09 37.02 59.17
C ILE A 312 0.81 36.44 58.59
N PHE A 313 0.05 37.27 57.88
CA PHE A 313 -1.13 36.82 57.15
C PHE A 313 -0.79 36.71 55.67
N TRP A 314 -0.97 35.53 55.07
CA TRP A 314 -0.51 35.23 53.71
C TRP A 314 -1.67 34.71 52.85
N ASP A 315 -1.72 35.14 51.57
CA ASP A 315 -2.71 34.68 50.58
C ASP A 315 -2.08 33.86 49.43
N GLY A 316 -0.86 33.36 49.64
CA GLY A 316 -0.08 32.65 48.61
C GLY A 316 0.77 33.56 47.71
N ALA A 317 0.45 34.86 47.62
CA ALA A 317 1.15 35.81 46.76
C ALA A 317 1.70 37.04 47.51
N THR A 318 0.97 37.54 48.50
CA THR A 318 1.30 38.71 49.30
C THR A 318 1.18 38.41 50.79
N SER A 319 2.00 39.08 51.62
CA SER A 319 1.97 38.91 53.07
C SER A 319 1.73 40.23 53.79
N ILE A 320 0.84 40.20 54.78
CA ILE A 320 0.62 41.27 55.74
C ILE A 320 1.30 40.86 57.04
N SER A 321 2.50 41.39 57.29
CA SER A 321 3.27 41.15 58.51
C SER A 321 3.07 42.28 59.51
N GLY A 322 2.94 41.96 60.80
CA GLY A 322 2.87 42.97 61.85
C GLY A 322 2.64 42.38 63.25
N VAL A 323 2.46 43.26 64.22
CA VAL A 323 2.14 42.88 65.60
C VAL A 323 0.63 43.03 65.82
N VAL A 324 -0.06 41.91 66.05
CA VAL A 324 -1.46 41.86 66.48
C VAL A 324 -1.49 41.97 68.00
N ASN A 325 -2.16 43.00 68.51
CA ASN A 325 -2.38 43.20 69.95
C ASN A 325 -3.79 42.75 70.32
N TYR A 326 -3.93 42.04 71.44
CA TYR A 326 -5.21 41.58 71.98
C TYR A 326 -5.20 41.61 73.51
N SER A 327 -6.38 41.56 74.13
CA SER A 327 -6.57 41.42 75.57
C SER A 327 -7.71 40.45 75.85
N MET A 328 -7.56 39.60 76.86
CA MET A 328 -8.60 38.65 77.24
C MET A 328 -9.40 39.16 78.45
N SER A 329 -10.73 39.27 78.27
CA SER A 329 -11.72 39.36 79.34
C SER A 329 -13.05 38.79 78.84
N GLY A 330 -13.83 38.11 79.69
CA GLY A 330 -14.95 37.29 79.22
C GLY A 330 -16.32 37.98 79.17
N ALA A 331 -16.98 37.92 77.99
CA ALA A 331 -18.39 38.19 77.65
C ALA A 331 -18.86 39.66 77.52
N SER A 332 -19.76 40.07 76.60
CA SER A 332 -20.42 39.46 75.41
C SER A 332 -21.49 40.42 74.81
N PRO A 333 -21.83 40.39 73.49
CA PRO A 333 -21.02 40.36 72.27
C PRO A 333 -21.36 41.52 71.30
N ALA A 334 -20.51 41.79 70.28
CA ALA A 334 -20.91 42.26 68.94
C ALA A 334 -19.69 42.49 68.02
N ASN A 335 -19.85 42.19 66.72
CA ASN A 335 -19.04 42.72 65.60
C ASN A 335 -17.55 42.33 65.60
N SER A 336 -17.26 41.05 65.40
CA SER A 336 -15.91 40.49 65.31
C SER A 336 -15.09 41.08 64.14
N ILE A 337 -14.20 42.02 64.49
CA ILE A 337 -13.14 42.56 63.67
C ILE A 337 -11.84 42.24 64.41
N LEU A 338 -10.92 41.49 63.81
CA LEU A 338 -9.67 41.07 64.46
C LEU A 338 -8.66 42.24 64.52
N GLY A 339 -7.91 42.27 65.61
CA GLY A 339 -7.06 43.39 66.02
C GLY A 339 -5.96 43.81 65.03
N PHE A 340 -5.54 45.06 65.20
CA PHE A 340 -4.65 45.81 64.31
C PHE A 340 -3.28 45.15 64.11
N LEU A 341 -2.89 44.87 62.86
CA LEU A 341 -1.48 44.70 62.49
C LEU A 341 -0.84 46.08 62.37
N THR A 342 -0.10 46.52 63.39
CA THR A 342 0.58 47.82 63.32
C THR A 342 1.93 47.72 62.60
N GLY A 343 2.18 48.66 61.67
CA GLY A 343 3.44 48.81 60.96
C GLY A 343 4.52 49.48 61.81
N GLY A 344 4.84 48.92 62.98
CA GLY A 344 5.94 49.36 63.85
C GLY A 344 5.79 50.72 64.57
N SER A 345 4.90 51.62 64.12
CA SER A 345 4.75 52.99 64.64
C SER A 345 3.35 53.35 65.14
N GLY A 346 2.42 52.39 65.20
CA GLY A 346 1.09 52.54 65.83
C GLY A 346 0.06 53.42 65.11
N THR A 347 0.41 54.13 64.03
CA THR A 347 -0.48 55.05 63.31
C THR A 347 -1.01 54.51 61.98
N ALA A 348 -0.40 53.46 61.44
CA ALA A 348 -0.83 52.77 60.23
C ALA A 348 -0.83 51.25 60.47
N GLY A 349 -1.85 50.58 59.92
CA GLY A 349 -2.02 49.14 60.06
C GLY A 349 -3.11 48.58 59.15
N TYR A 350 -3.69 47.46 59.57
CA TYR A 350 -4.78 46.79 58.85
C TYR A 350 -5.93 46.45 59.78
N LEU A 351 -7.14 46.49 59.23
CA LEU A 351 -8.37 46.09 59.87
C LEU A 351 -8.87 44.78 59.24
N LEU A 352 -9.13 43.79 60.08
CA LEU A 352 -9.24 42.38 59.67
C LEU A 352 -10.65 41.84 59.98
N VAL A 353 -11.25 41.11 59.05
CA VAL A 353 -12.59 40.53 59.25
C VAL A 353 -12.49 39.02 59.46
N LEU A 354 -13.10 38.53 60.54
CA LEU A 354 -13.21 37.08 60.78
C LEU A 354 -14.32 36.48 59.89
N PRO A 355 -14.16 35.25 59.36
CA PRO A 355 -15.15 34.58 58.50
C PRO A 355 -16.56 34.48 59.11
N ASN A 356 -16.67 34.33 60.44
CA ASN A 356 -17.95 34.27 61.15
C ASN A 356 -18.57 35.65 61.45
N SER A 357 -17.91 36.75 61.06
CA SER A 357 -18.36 38.11 61.37
C SER A 357 -19.58 38.54 60.56
N THR A 358 -20.59 39.05 61.27
CA THR A 358 -21.78 39.70 60.69
C THR A 358 -21.50 41.11 60.15
N THR A 359 -20.31 41.68 60.40
CA THR A 359 -19.99 43.08 60.07
C THR A 359 -19.25 43.20 58.74
N THR A 360 -19.86 43.87 57.77
CA THR A 360 -19.23 44.20 56.48
C THR A 360 -18.41 45.49 56.61
N LEU A 361 -17.14 45.44 56.19
CA LEU A 361 -16.31 46.64 56.06
C LEU A 361 -16.53 47.27 54.68
N ALA A 362 -16.58 48.59 54.66
CA ALA A 362 -16.70 49.40 53.45
C ALA A 362 -15.45 50.29 53.29
N ALA A 363 -15.15 50.68 52.04
CA ALA A 363 -14.03 51.55 51.72
C ALA A 363 -14.16 52.94 52.36
N SER A 364 -13.02 53.55 52.72
CA SER A 364 -12.94 54.94 53.22
C SER A 364 -13.86 55.28 54.40
N THR A 365 -14.31 54.27 55.15
CA THR A 365 -15.34 54.40 56.18
C THR A 365 -14.68 54.38 57.56
N ALA A 366 -15.10 55.30 58.43
CA ALA A 366 -14.60 55.39 59.80
C ALA A 366 -15.34 54.40 60.72
N TYR A 367 -14.59 53.51 61.34
CA TYR A 367 -15.07 52.55 62.34
C TYR A 367 -14.49 52.93 63.70
N THR A 368 -15.38 53.18 64.68
CA THR A 368 -15.00 53.45 66.06
C THR A 368 -15.12 52.18 66.87
N PHE A 369 -14.01 51.70 67.41
CA PHE A 369 -13.98 50.60 68.37
C PHE A 369 -14.35 51.15 69.73
N ALA A 370 -15.55 50.85 70.20
CA ALA A 370 -15.76 50.87 71.64
C ALA A 370 -15.00 49.67 72.23
N ASN A 371 -14.20 49.89 73.27
CA ASN A 371 -13.72 48.80 74.14
C ASN A 371 -14.92 48.27 74.95
N ASN A 372 -15.84 47.59 74.26
CA ASN A 372 -16.95 46.88 74.85
C ASN A 372 -16.52 45.45 75.15
N ALA A 373 -17.00 44.89 76.26
CA ALA A 373 -16.62 43.54 76.68
C ALA A 373 -17.07 42.47 75.66
N GLU A 374 -16.18 41.52 75.37
CA GLU A 374 -16.26 40.68 74.17
C GLU A 374 -16.57 39.21 74.49
N GLY A 375 -17.31 38.54 73.59
CA GLY A 375 -17.34 37.07 73.46
C GLY A 375 -18.66 36.39 73.78
N THR A 376 -19.41 35.94 72.76
CA THR A 376 -20.48 34.95 72.98
C THR A 376 -19.85 33.59 73.24
N ILE A 377 -19.98 33.13 74.48
CA ILE A 377 -19.73 31.76 74.86
C ILE A 377 -20.77 30.85 74.18
N VAL A 378 -20.33 29.94 73.32
CA VAL A 378 -21.10 28.74 72.95
C VAL A 378 -20.47 27.55 73.68
N GLN A 379 -20.96 27.32 74.90
CA GLN A 379 -20.65 26.21 75.84
C GLN A 379 -19.51 26.36 76.88
N ASN A 380 -19.55 27.38 77.74
CA ASN A 380 -18.81 27.32 79.01
C ASN A 380 -19.23 26.06 79.78
N PHE A 381 -18.27 25.17 80.02
CA PHE A 381 -18.42 24.08 80.98
C PHE A 381 -18.31 24.62 82.42
N VAL A 382 -19.32 25.34 82.88
CA VAL A 382 -19.38 25.78 84.29
C VAL A 382 -19.53 24.55 85.18
N ALA A 383 -18.50 24.28 85.98
CA ALA A 383 -18.53 23.26 87.02
C ALA A 383 -19.40 23.69 88.22
N ALA A 384 -20.73 23.73 88.06
CA ALA A 384 -21.69 23.73 89.17
C ALA A 384 -23.15 23.42 88.75
N THR A 385 -23.76 22.45 89.45
CA THR A 385 -25.19 22.41 89.84
C THR A 385 -26.34 22.36 88.81
N SER A 386 -26.11 22.18 87.50
CA SER A 386 -27.19 21.88 86.52
C SER A 386 -27.03 20.49 85.85
N PRO A 387 -28.10 19.86 85.34
CA PRO A 387 -28.12 18.42 84.99
C PRO A 387 -27.48 18.11 83.63
N SER A 388 -26.16 18.29 83.53
CA SER A 388 -25.37 17.79 82.40
C SER A 388 -25.19 16.26 82.47
N ILE A 389 -25.25 15.61 81.31
CA ILE A 389 -24.93 14.19 81.17
C ILE A 389 -23.41 14.04 81.35
N GLY A 390 -22.99 13.13 82.22
CA GLY A 390 -21.61 12.95 82.65
C GLY A 390 -21.04 11.56 82.34
N PRO A 391 -19.75 11.35 82.67
CA PRO A 391 -18.99 10.15 82.29
C PRO A 391 -19.46 8.86 82.98
N GLY A 392 -20.33 8.94 83.99
CA GLY A 392 -20.93 7.77 84.63
C GLY A 392 -22.01 7.06 83.81
N SER A 393 -22.39 7.59 82.64
CA SER A 393 -23.38 7.00 81.74
C SER A 393 -22.88 5.67 81.15
N THR A 394 -23.78 4.71 80.90
CA THR A 394 -23.40 3.36 80.45
C THR A 394 -24.22 2.87 79.25
N LEU A 395 -23.62 1.94 78.49
CA LEU A 395 -24.28 1.13 77.47
C LEU A 395 -24.03 -0.36 77.78
N THR A 396 -25.07 -1.18 77.74
CA THR A 396 -25.03 -2.58 78.20
C THR A 396 -25.79 -3.49 77.24
N LEU A 397 -25.27 -4.71 77.03
CA LEU A 397 -25.92 -5.76 76.24
C LEU A 397 -26.53 -6.82 77.15
N GLY A 398 -27.68 -7.37 76.77
CA GLY A 398 -28.27 -8.54 77.41
C GLY A 398 -27.40 -9.80 77.29
N THR A 399 -26.67 -9.95 76.19
CA THR A 399 -25.60 -10.97 76.03
C THR A 399 -24.47 -10.45 75.14
N SER A 400 -23.24 -10.86 75.44
CA SER A 400 -22.03 -10.46 74.70
C SER A 400 -21.73 -11.31 73.47
N SER A 401 -22.42 -12.45 73.26
CA SER A 401 -22.25 -13.26 72.05
C SER A 401 -23.51 -14.02 71.62
N ARG A 402 -23.74 -14.06 70.30
CA ARG A 402 -24.88 -14.68 69.62
C ARG A 402 -24.50 -15.12 68.19
N GLY A 403 -25.30 -16.01 67.61
CA GLY A 403 -25.20 -16.34 66.17
C GLY A 403 -25.72 -15.21 65.28
N ALA A 404 -25.30 -15.20 64.01
CA ALA A 404 -25.79 -14.24 63.02
C ALA A 404 -27.33 -14.22 62.93
N ALA A 405 -27.89 -13.01 62.75
CA ALA A 405 -29.30 -12.63 62.81
C ALA A 405 -30.02 -12.80 64.16
N VAL A 406 -29.40 -13.41 65.19
CA VAL A 406 -30.06 -13.61 66.50
C VAL A 406 -30.07 -12.31 67.31
N THR A 407 -31.21 -11.99 67.93
CA THR A 407 -31.42 -10.76 68.68
C THR A 407 -30.93 -10.82 70.14
N THR A 408 -30.56 -9.65 70.67
CA THR A 408 -30.27 -9.38 72.09
C THR A 408 -30.75 -7.97 72.44
N SER A 409 -30.98 -7.66 73.71
CA SER A 409 -31.25 -6.28 74.15
C SER A 409 -29.96 -5.46 74.23
N LEU A 410 -30.08 -4.17 73.92
CA LEU A 410 -29.09 -3.12 74.10
C LEU A 410 -29.72 -2.00 74.93
N THR A 411 -29.04 -1.55 75.98
CA THR A 411 -29.62 -0.66 77.00
C THR A 411 -28.63 0.45 77.36
N ALA A 412 -29.04 1.70 77.10
CA ALA A 412 -28.33 2.91 77.49
C ALA A 412 -28.93 3.50 78.77
N GLN A 413 -28.07 4.07 79.63
CA GLN A 413 -28.43 4.67 80.90
C GLN A 413 -27.65 5.96 81.09
N ALA A 414 -28.32 7.12 81.06
CA ALA A 414 -27.69 8.41 81.31
C ALA A 414 -27.51 8.67 82.80
N LYS A 415 -26.34 9.21 83.17
CA LYS A 415 -26.00 9.64 84.53
C LYS A 415 -25.21 10.95 84.49
N ASN A 416 -25.32 11.75 85.54
CA ASN A 416 -24.53 12.98 85.71
C ASN A 416 -23.11 12.66 86.23
N ALA A 417 -22.28 13.70 86.43
CA ALA A 417 -20.93 13.54 86.98
C ALA A 417 -20.90 12.94 88.41
N GLY A 418 -21.98 13.06 89.18
CA GLY A 418 -22.14 12.44 90.49
C GLY A 418 -22.70 11.00 90.47
N GLY A 419 -22.93 10.42 89.29
CA GLY A 419 -23.43 9.04 89.13
C GLY A 419 -24.95 8.86 89.29
N THR A 420 -25.71 9.94 89.46
CA THR A 420 -27.18 9.97 89.55
C THR A 420 -27.81 10.00 88.16
N ASN A 421 -28.93 9.32 87.95
CA ASN A 421 -29.59 9.23 86.64
C ASN A 421 -30.09 10.60 86.15
N VAL A 422 -30.00 10.84 84.83
CA VAL A 422 -30.46 12.08 84.17
C VAL A 422 -31.69 11.79 83.32
N ASN A 423 -32.75 12.58 83.51
CA ASN A 423 -34.04 12.41 82.84
C ASN A 423 -34.19 13.37 81.64
N GLY A 424 -35.19 13.14 80.79
CA GLY A 424 -35.45 13.99 79.61
C GLY A 424 -34.38 13.86 78.52
N ILE A 425 -33.81 12.66 78.38
CA ILE A 425 -32.76 12.35 77.41
C ILE A 425 -33.34 11.86 76.07
N THR A 426 -32.62 12.15 74.99
CA THR A 426 -32.77 11.50 73.69
C THR A 426 -31.59 10.54 73.51
N ALA A 427 -31.87 9.26 73.25
CA ALA A 427 -30.85 8.25 72.99
C ALA A 427 -30.81 7.88 71.50
N THR A 428 -29.68 8.11 70.81
CA THR A 428 -29.47 7.78 69.40
C THR A 428 -28.52 6.60 69.29
N PHE A 429 -29.03 5.42 68.90
CA PHE A 429 -28.25 4.18 68.80
C PHE A 429 -27.69 3.95 67.39
N SER A 430 -26.47 3.44 67.29
CA SER A 430 -25.82 3.03 66.03
C SER A 430 -24.92 1.81 66.21
N SER A 431 -24.38 1.26 65.11
CA SER A 431 -23.51 0.08 65.10
C SER A 431 -22.31 0.25 64.15
N THR A 432 -21.24 -0.52 64.38
CA THR A 432 -20.03 -0.48 63.54
C THR A 432 -19.98 -1.52 62.41
N SER A 433 -20.98 -2.38 62.26
CA SER A 433 -20.97 -3.44 61.23
C SER A 433 -21.66 -3.06 59.91
N GLY A 434 -22.57 -2.07 59.94
CA GLY A 434 -23.43 -1.70 58.81
C GLY A 434 -24.57 -2.69 58.51
N THR A 435 -24.50 -3.89 59.08
CA THR A 435 -25.49 -4.98 58.93
C THR A 435 -26.32 -5.23 60.18
N ALA A 436 -26.00 -4.58 61.31
CA ALA A 436 -26.79 -4.72 62.52
C ALA A 436 -28.15 -4.04 62.40
N SER A 437 -29.20 -4.79 62.70
CA SER A 437 -30.56 -4.27 62.87
C SER A 437 -30.73 -3.71 64.27
N ILE A 438 -31.25 -2.48 64.40
CA ILE A 438 -31.60 -1.85 65.67
C ILE A 438 -33.10 -1.53 65.62
N THR A 439 -33.88 -2.11 66.52
CA THR A 439 -35.36 -2.05 66.50
C THR A 439 -35.96 -1.85 67.89
N GLY A 440 -37.03 -1.06 67.97
CA GLY A 440 -37.71 -0.71 69.22
C GLY A 440 -37.93 0.80 69.36
N THR A 441 -38.82 1.19 70.26
CA THR A 441 -39.16 2.60 70.51
C THR A 441 -38.27 3.23 71.56
N ASN A 442 -37.62 4.33 71.18
CA ASN A 442 -36.99 5.25 72.13
C ASN A 442 -38.08 5.87 73.03
N PRO A 443 -37.94 5.94 74.37
CA PRO A 443 -38.93 6.58 75.23
C PRO A 443 -38.99 8.09 74.96
N ALA A 444 -39.93 8.50 74.11
CA ALA A 444 -40.16 9.91 73.83
C ALA A 444 -40.71 10.62 75.08
N THR A 445 -40.07 11.75 75.38
CA THR A 445 -40.47 12.81 76.32
C THR A 445 -41.94 12.81 76.79
N THR A 446 -42.15 12.55 78.07
CA THR A 446 -43.29 13.10 78.82
C THR A 446 -42.76 13.88 80.04
N SER A 447 -43.06 15.18 80.11
CA SER A 447 -42.79 15.98 81.30
C SER A 447 -43.80 15.62 82.38
N GLY A 448 -43.35 14.95 83.43
CA GLY A 448 -44.17 14.56 84.56
C GLY A 448 -43.30 14.04 85.70
N SER A 449 -43.55 14.53 86.91
CA SER A 449 -42.85 14.14 88.12
C SER A 449 -43.29 12.73 88.58
N GLY A 450 -42.79 11.69 87.89
CA GLY A 450 -43.14 10.31 88.18
C GLY A 450 -42.35 9.28 87.37
N GLY A 451 -41.21 8.83 87.90
CA GLY A 451 -40.68 7.48 87.66
C GLY A 451 -40.33 7.05 86.23
N ASN A 452 -39.49 7.78 85.50
CA ASN A 452 -38.75 7.24 84.34
C ASN A 452 -37.24 7.43 84.56
N THR A 453 -36.46 6.35 84.53
CA THR A 453 -35.14 6.27 85.20
C THR A 453 -33.93 6.74 84.37
N GLY A 454 -34.12 7.60 83.36
CA GLY A 454 -33.01 8.06 82.49
C GLY A 454 -32.43 6.97 81.57
N LYS A 455 -33.27 5.98 81.22
CA LYS A 455 -32.88 4.72 80.55
C LYS A 455 -33.59 4.59 79.20
N ALA A 456 -32.86 4.16 78.17
CA ALA A 456 -33.40 3.81 76.85
C ALA A 456 -32.96 2.39 76.49
N ALA A 457 -33.81 1.61 75.83
CA ALA A 457 -33.51 0.24 75.43
C ALA A 457 -34.05 -0.07 74.04
N VAL A 458 -33.25 -0.80 73.27
CA VAL A 458 -33.56 -1.27 71.91
C VAL A 458 -33.18 -2.74 71.78
N THR A 459 -33.76 -3.42 70.80
CA THR A 459 -33.35 -4.76 70.39
C THR A 459 -32.34 -4.65 69.27
N VAL A 460 -31.25 -5.40 69.35
CA VAL A 460 -30.21 -5.45 68.32
C VAL A 460 -29.93 -6.87 67.85
N SER A 461 -29.68 -7.05 66.56
CA SER A 461 -29.12 -8.26 65.96
C SER A 461 -28.15 -7.87 64.86
N ASP A 462 -27.36 -8.81 64.35
CA ASP A 462 -26.44 -8.55 63.25
C ASP A 462 -26.21 -9.81 62.41
N THR A 463 -26.17 -9.67 61.09
CA THR A 463 -25.95 -10.77 60.15
C THR A 463 -24.47 -10.99 59.81
N LYS A 464 -23.58 -10.05 60.11
CA LYS A 464 -22.12 -10.17 59.87
C LYS A 464 -21.42 -10.76 61.09
N ALA A 465 -20.72 -11.86 60.89
CA ALA A 465 -19.89 -12.50 61.92
C ALA A 465 -18.66 -11.65 62.27
N GLY A 466 -18.23 -11.72 63.53
CA GLY A 466 -17.12 -10.93 64.07
C GLY A 466 -17.53 -10.09 65.27
N SER A 467 -16.89 -8.92 65.41
CA SER A 467 -17.07 -8.02 66.55
C SER A 467 -17.85 -6.76 66.11
N THR A 468 -19.07 -6.62 66.61
CA THR A 468 -19.95 -5.47 66.33
C THR A 468 -20.01 -4.56 67.54
N VAL A 469 -19.48 -3.35 67.41
CA VAL A 469 -19.57 -2.32 68.44
C VAL A 469 -20.86 -1.54 68.21
N PHE A 470 -21.67 -1.42 69.26
CA PHE A 470 -22.81 -0.51 69.31
C PHE A 470 -22.40 0.76 70.03
N ASN A 471 -22.86 1.90 69.52
CA ASN A 471 -22.67 3.21 70.13
C ASN A 471 -24.05 3.78 70.46
N CYS A 472 -24.15 4.54 71.55
CA CYS A 472 -25.32 5.35 71.85
C CYS A 472 -24.85 6.76 72.18
N GLU A 473 -25.31 7.73 71.40
CA GLU A 473 -25.31 9.14 71.79
C GLU A 473 -26.46 9.34 72.78
N LEU A 474 -26.18 9.98 73.91
CA LEU A 474 -27.16 10.36 74.92
C LEU A 474 -27.16 11.88 75.02
N LYS A 475 -28.23 12.54 74.57
CA LYS A 475 -28.36 14.00 74.52
C LYS A 475 -29.43 14.51 75.49
N ASN A 476 -29.22 15.64 76.18
CA ASN A 476 -30.26 16.31 76.97
C ASN A 476 -30.88 17.50 76.21
N ALA A 477 -31.97 18.05 76.74
CA ALA A 477 -32.69 19.19 76.14
C ALA A 477 -31.85 20.47 75.98
N THR A 478 -30.73 20.61 76.71
CA THR A 478 -29.80 21.74 76.62
C THR A 478 -28.59 21.48 75.71
N GLY A 479 -28.61 20.41 74.91
CA GLY A 479 -27.64 20.17 73.84
C GLY A 479 -26.40 19.36 74.24
N TRP A 480 -26.19 19.09 75.53
CA TRP A 480 -25.07 18.29 76.02
C TRP A 480 -25.26 16.82 75.65
N TYR A 481 -24.20 16.17 75.16
CA TYR A 481 -24.22 14.75 74.84
C TYR A 481 -22.99 13.97 75.34
N VAL A 482 -23.20 12.66 75.55
CA VAL A 482 -22.13 11.69 75.81
C VAL A 482 -22.33 10.50 74.88
N ILE A 483 -21.25 10.02 74.25
CA ILE A 483 -21.25 8.77 73.48
C ILE A 483 -20.73 7.65 74.38
N VAL A 484 -21.51 6.58 74.52
CA VAL A 484 -21.18 5.33 75.23
C VAL A 484 -21.16 4.17 74.24
N THR A 485 -20.29 3.17 74.46
CA THR A 485 -20.08 2.06 73.51
C THR A 485 -20.06 0.69 74.19
N VAL A 486 -20.41 -0.37 73.45
CA VAL A 486 -20.38 -1.78 73.94
C VAL A 486 -20.24 -2.74 72.75
N THR A 487 -19.67 -3.94 72.96
CA THR A 487 -19.33 -4.89 71.87
C THR A 487 -20.13 -6.19 71.96
N LEU A 488 -20.70 -6.62 70.82
CA LEU A 488 -21.36 -7.91 70.60
C LEU A 488 -20.49 -8.79 69.69
N THR A 489 -20.22 -10.03 70.09
CA THR A 489 -19.52 -11.03 69.26
C THR A 489 -20.51 -11.90 68.51
N VAL A 490 -20.58 -11.76 67.20
CA VAL A 490 -21.46 -12.50 66.29
C VAL A 490 -20.73 -13.73 65.76
N THR A 491 -21.25 -14.94 66.00
CA THR A 491 -20.69 -16.18 65.45
C THR A 491 -21.34 -16.53 64.11
N PRO A 492 -20.58 -17.03 63.12
CA PRO A 492 -21.14 -17.49 61.85
C PRO A 492 -22.06 -18.70 62.07
N LEU A 493 -23.01 -18.90 61.17
CA LEU A 493 -23.89 -20.07 61.18
C LEU A 493 -23.24 -21.26 60.45
N THR A 494 -23.98 -22.37 60.34
CA THR A 494 -23.59 -23.51 59.50
C THR A 494 -23.48 -23.10 58.04
N ALA A 495 -22.52 -23.70 57.32
CA ALA A 495 -22.35 -23.46 55.89
C ALA A 495 -23.62 -23.82 55.10
N SER A 496 -24.01 -22.96 54.18
CA SER A 496 -25.16 -23.15 53.26
C SER A 496 -24.80 -22.93 51.79
N LYS A 497 -23.58 -22.45 51.49
CA LYS A 497 -23.04 -22.30 50.14
C LYS A 497 -21.51 -22.36 50.15
N LEU A 498 -20.91 -22.55 48.98
CA LEU A 498 -19.48 -22.34 48.76
C LEU A 498 -19.27 -21.02 48.00
N ALA A 499 -18.10 -20.40 48.16
CA ALA A 499 -17.64 -19.27 47.36
C ALA A 499 -16.20 -19.49 46.89
N VAL A 500 -15.93 -19.21 45.63
CA VAL A 500 -14.61 -19.37 45.00
C VAL A 500 -14.02 -17.99 44.72
N THR A 501 -12.77 -17.76 45.14
CA THR A 501 -12.03 -16.53 44.83
C THR A 501 -10.63 -16.86 44.30
N GLY A 502 -10.06 -15.95 43.51
CA GLY A 502 -8.78 -16.14 42.84
C GLY A 502 -8.51 -15.01 41.84
N SER A 503 -7.53 -15.20 40.95
CA SER A 503 -7.32 -14.28 39.82
C SER A 503 -8.48 -14.41 38.82
N GLY A 504 -8.94 -13.27 38.30
CA GLY A 504 -9.91 -13.21 37.20
C GLY A 504 -9.29 -13.38 35.80
N THR A 505 -7.97 -13.57 35.72
CA THR A 505 -7.24 -13.82 34.46
C THR A 505 -6.21 -14.93 34.61
N GLN A 506 -6.05 -15.73 33.56
CA GLN A 506 -5.10 -16.84 33.47
C GLN A 506 -4.58 -16.97 32.03
N THR A 507 -3.43 -17.61 31.82
CA THR A 507 -2.96 -18.02 30.49
C THR A 507 -3.13 -19.53 30.34
N ALA A 508 -3.53 -20.00 29.15
CA ALA A 508 -3.70 -21.42 28.86
C ALA A 508 -2.46 -22.26 29.24
N GLY A 509 -2.66 -23.30 30.06
CA GLY A 509 -1.63 -24.16 30.64
C GLY A 509 -0.85 -23.55 31.82
N GLY A 510 -1.06 -22.27 32.14
CA GLY A 510 -0.59 -21.66 33.38
C GLY A 510 -1.39 -22.14 34.59
N SER A 511 -0.89 -21.88 35.79
CA SER A 511 -1.52 -22.26 37.06
C SER A 511 -1.82 -21.06 37.95
N GLN A 512 -2.95 -21.06 38.65
CA GLN A 512 -3.26 -20.08 39.70
C GLN A 512 -3.78 -20.77 40.96
N THR A 513 -3.49 -20.21 42.14
CA THR A 513 -4.12 -20.64 43.39
C THR A 513 -5.52 -20.02 43.49
N ILE A 514 -6.51 -20.85 43.81
CA ILE A 514 -7.88 -20.43 44.12
C ILE A 514 -8.23 -20.82 45.56
N THR A 515 -9.11 -20.03 46.17
CA THR A 515 -9.58 -20.21 47.54
C THR A 515 -11.06 -20.57 47.51
N ILE A 516 -11.43 -21.64 48.21
CA ILE A 516 -12.80 -22.10 48.39
C ILE A 516 -13.19 -21.83 49.84
N THR A 517 -14.17 -20.95 50.04
CA THR A 517 -14.70 -20.57 51.35
C THR A 517 -16.09 -21.14 51.52
N ALA A 518 -16.30 -21.98 52.53
CA ALA A 518 -17.63 -22.39 52.96
C ALA A 518 -18.28 -21.23 53.72
N GLN A 519 -19.42 -20.76 53.24
CA GLN A 519 -20.12 -19.60 53.78
C GLN A 519 -21.51 -19.98 54.31
N ASP A 520 -21.97 -19.29 55.35
CA ASP A 520 -23.37 -19.31 55.76
C ASP A 520 -24.27 -18.47 54.83
N THR A 521 -25.56 -18.43 55.14
CA THR A 521 -26.59 -17.76 54.33
C THR A 521 -26.38 -16.24 54.24
N TYR A 522 -25.65 -15.65 55.20
CA TYR A 522 -25.31 -14.23 55.23
C TYR A 522 -23.93 -13.93 54.59
N GLY A 523 -23.22 -14.95 54.13
CA GLY A 523 -21.91 -14.83 53.49
C GLY A 523 -20.72 -14.89 54.47
N ASN A 524 -20.95 -15.20 55.74
CA ASN A 524 -19.87 -15.34 56.71
C ASN A 524 -19.15 -16.68 56.52
N THR A 525 -17.82 -16.71 56.66
CA THR A 525 -17.07 -17.98 56.68
C THR A 525 -17.56 -18.87 57.83
N ALA A 526 -18.12 -20.03 57.48
CA ALA A 526 -18.66 -21.00 58.41
C ALA A 526 -17.51 -21.80 59.04
N THR A 527 -16.90 -21.26 60.09
CA THR A 527 -15.64 -21.78 60.66
C THR A 527 -15.70 -23.22 61.18
N ALA A 528 -16.89 -23.75 61.47
CA ALA A 528 -17.10 -25.16 61.83
C ALA A 528 -16.95 -26.13 60.64
N TYR A 529 -17.08 -25.65 59.39
CA TYR A 529 -16.92 -26.46 58.19
C TYR A 529 -15.43 -26.78 57.97
N THR A 530 -15.02 -27.98 58.38
CA THR A 530 -13.62 -28.37 58.53
C THR A 530 -13.37 -29.82 58.10
N GLY A 531 -12.08 -30.17 57.94
CA GLY A 531 -11.61 -31.49 57.55
C GLY A 531 -11.64 -31.73 56.04
N ALA A 532 -11.30 -32.93 55.62
CA ALA A 532 -11.35 -33.33 54.21
C ALA A 532 -12.79 -33.35 53.67
N LYS A 533 -12.97 -32.82 52.45
CA LYS A 533 -14.22 -32.74 51.70
C LYS A 533 -13.98 -33.17 50.26
N ASN A 534 -14.96 -33.82 49.67
CA ASN A 534 -14.92 -34.28 48.29
C ASN A 534 -15.55 -33.21 47.40
N LEU A 535 -14.74 -32.39 46.74
CA LEU A 535 -15.19 -31.30 45.88
C LEU A 535 -15.25 -31.74 44.42
N THR A 536 -16.18 -31.20 43.66
CA THR A 536 -16.29 -31.33 42.20
C THR A 536 -16.15 -29.94 41.59
N PHE A 537 -15.10 -29.72 40.80
CA PHE A 537 -14.81 -28.48 40.10
C PHE A 537 -15.45 -28.50 38.70
N SER A 538 -16.01 -27.38 38.23
CA SER A 538 -16.66 -27.28 36.92
C SER A 538 -16.59 -25.86 36.35
N GLY A 539 -17.10 -25.67 35.13
CA GLY A 539 -17.27 -24.34 34.51
C GLY A 539 -16.14 -23.86 33.60
N ALA A 540 -15.18 -24.73 33.29
CA ALA A 540 -14.18 -24.58 32.24
C ALA A 540 -14.23 -25.80 31.31
N THR A 541 -13.80 -25.62 30.06
CA THR A 541 -13.83 -26.64 28.99
C THR A 541 -12.43 -27.16 28.67
N SER A 542 -12.37 -28.31 27.98
CA SER A 542 -11.09 -28.90 27.54
C SER A 542 -10.54 -28.15 26.33
N SER A 543 -9.21 -28.08 26.21
CA SER A 543 -8.56 -27.42 25.07
C SER A 543 -8.84 -28.12 23.73
N PRO A 544 -8.73 -27.43 22.57
CA PRO A 544 -9.10 -28.02 21.29
C PRO A 544 -8.19 -29.15 20.79
N SER A 545 -6.86 -29.03 20.94
CA SER A 545 -5.91 -30.01 20.39
C SER A 545 -4.50 -29.90 21.00
N PRO A 546 -3.97 -30.90 21.73
CA PRO A 546 -4.68 -32.10 22.18
C PRO A 546 -5.82 -31.74 23.14
N VAL A 547 -6.81 -32.62 23.25
CA VAL A 547 -7.91 -32.44 24.21
C VAL A 547 -7.36 -32.60 25.62
N THR A 548 -7.20 -31.47 26.32
CA THR A 548 -6.62 -31.40 27.67
C THR A 548 -7.66 -30.82 28.62
N ALA A 549 -8.11 -31.62 29.58
CA ALA A 549 -9.13 -31.20 30.54
C ALA A 549 -8.57 -30.22 31.58
N PRO A 550 -9.33 -29.19 32.00
CA PRO A 550 -8.95 -28.32 33.10
C PRO A 550 -8.85 -29.11 34.41
N THR A 551 -7.94 -28.70 35.29
CA THR A 551 -7.63 -29.44 36.52
C THR A 551 -7.60 -28.53 37.75
N ALA A 552 -7.98 -29.08 38.90
CA ALA A 552 -7.66 -28.54 40.22
C ALA A 552 -6.82 -29.58 40.97
N GLN A 553 -5.84 -29.16 41.76
CA GLN A 553 -5.10 -30.09 42.60
C GLN A 553 -5.98 -30.63 43.73
N ASN A 554 -5.58 -31.76 44.32
CA ASN A 554 -6.07 -32.19 45.62
C ASN A 554 -5.10 -31.73 46.74
N SER A 555 -5.46 -31.98 48.01
CA SER A 555 -4.58 -31.67 49.15
C SER A 555 -3.23 -32.45 49.19
N SER A 556 -2.95 -33.31 48.20
CA SER A 556 -1.64 -33.96 47.97
C SER A 556 -0.89 -33.40 46.75
N ALA A 557 -1.30 -32.24 46.23
CA ALA A 557 -0.73 -31.55 45.07
C ALA A 557 -0.77 -32.35 43.74
N VAL A 558 -1.70 -33.31 43.61
CA VAL A 558 -1.94 -34.05 42.36
C VAL A 558 -3.05 -33.35 41.57
N ASP A 559 -2.78 -33.01 40.31
CA ASP A 559 -3.79 -32.44 39.39
C ASP A 559 -4.93 -33.45 39.14
N VAL A 560 -6.18 -33.06 39.44
CA VAL A 560 -7.41 -33.83 39.21
C VAL A 560 -8.28 -33.09 38.20
N ALA A 561 -8.81 -33.80 37.20
CA ALA A 561 -9.65 -33.19 36.15
C ALA A 561 -11.00 -32.68 36.70
N PHE A 562 -11.47 -31.56 36.17
CA PHE A 562 -12.81 -31.03 36.43
C PHE A 562 -13.88 -32.08 36.12
N GLY A 563 -14.98 -32.05 36.87
CA GLY A 563 -16.02 -33.09 36.87
C GLY A 563 -15.67 -34.35 37.67
N SER A 564 -14.41 -34.54 38.07
CA SER A 564 -13.99 -35.61 38.98
C SER A 564 -13.94 -35.14 40.44
N THR A 565 -14.07 -36.09 41.36
CA THR A 565 -13.96 -35.84 42.80
C THR A 565 -12.53 -35.51 43.21
N THR A 566 -12.34 -34.31 43.74
CA THR A 566 -11.07 -33.74 44.20
C THR A 566 -11.14 -33.57 45.72
N ALA A 567 -10.31 -34.29 46.48
CA ALA A 567 -10.31 -34.23 47.93
C ALA A 567 -9.55 -32.98 48.44
N GLU A 568 -10.25 -32.09 49.13
CA GLU A 568 -9.69 -30.87 49.70
C GLU A 568 -9.94 -30.69 51.19
N THR A 569 -8.95 -30.15 51.90
CA THR A 569 -8.95 -30.04 53.36
C THR A 569 -9.31 -28.62 53.80
N PHE A 570 -10.46 -28.48 54.44
CA PHE A 570 -10.91 -27.19 54.98
C PHE A 570 -10.37 -26.95 56.38
N SER A 571 -9.74 -25.79 56.57
CA SER A 571 -9.34 -25.24 57.87
C SER A 571 -10.15 -23.98 58.15
N ALA A 572 -10.87 -23.95 59.27
CA ALA A 572 -11.75 -22.85 59.68
C ALA A 572 -12.70 -22.34 58.57
N GLY A 573 -13.29 -23.23 57.76
CA GLY A 573 -14.19 -22.88 56.67
C GLY A 573 -13.51 -22.51 55.34
N VAL A 574 -12.18 -22.64 55.22
CA VAL A 574 -11.42 -22.27 54.00
C VAL A 574 -10.53 -23.42 53.54
N ALA A 575 -10.51 -23.68 52.22
CA ALA A 575 -9.53 -24.52 51.54
C ALA A 575 -8.88 -23.73 50.39
N THR A 576 -7.68 -24.13 49.96
CA THR A 576 -6.94 -23.50 48.86
C THR A 576 -6.37 -24.58 47.96
N THR A 577 -6.51 -24.44 46.64
CA THR A 577 -5.97 -25.40 45.66
C THR A 577 -5.39 -24.70 44.44
N VAL A 578 -4.55 -25.40 43.67
CA VAL A 578 -3.97 -24.90 42.42
C VAL A 578 -4.80 -25.36 41.23
N MET A 579 -5.24 -24.43 40.40
CA MET A 579 -6.07 -24.65 39.22
C MET A 579 -5.30 -24.36 37.92
N LYS A 580 -5.44 -25.23 36.92
CA LYS A 580 -4.90 -25.06 35.56
C LYS A 580 -6.03 -25.16 34.53
N LEU A 581 -6.10 -24.17 33.66
CA LEU A 581 -7.08 -24.08 32.57
C LEU A 581 -6.34 -24.10 31.23
N TYR A 582 -6.87 -24.83 30.23
CA TYR A 582 -6.14 -25.11 28.98
C TYR A 582 -6.83 -24.57 27.72
N ASN A 583 -8.15 -24.39 27.73
CA ASN A 583 -8.86 -23.73 26.63
C ASN A 583 -8.82 -22.20 26.81
N ALA A 584 -8.66 -21.45 25.72
CA ALA A 584 -8.75 -19.99 25.75
C ALA A 584 -10.22 -19.54 25.68
N GLU A 585 -10.80 -19.24 26.84
CA GLU A 585 -12.23 -18.95 27.04
C GLU A 585 -12.46 -18.02 28.23
N THR A 586 -13.67 -17.50 28.40
CA THR A 586 -14.10 -16.93 29.68
C THR A 586 -14.81 -18.00 30.51
N ALA A 587 -14.05 -18.70 31.35
CA ALA A 587 -14.56 -19.76 32.22
C ALA A 587 -15.30 -19.16 33.44
N THR A 588 -16.31 -19.86 33.95
CA THR A 588 -17.02 -19.47 35.18
C THR A 588 -16.93 -20.61 36.19
N ILE A 589 -15.87 -20.58 37.00
CA ILE A 589 -15.48 -21.68 37.87
C ILE A 589 -16.47 -21.84 39.03
N SER A 590 -17.08 -23.01 39.08
CA SER A 590 -17.95 -23.46 40.17
C SER A 590 -17.36 -24.67 40.88
N VAL A 591 -17.73 -24.82 42.15
CA VAL A 591 -17.29 -25.90 43.03
C VAL A 591 -18.49 -26.38 43.83
N SER A 592 -18.64 -27.70 43.96
CA SER A 592 -19.68 -28.34 44.76
C SER A 592 -19.11 -29.45 45.64
N ASP A 593 -19.59 -29.61 46.88
CA ASP A 593 -19.31 -30.80 47.70
C ASP A 593 -20.36 -31.93 47.55
N GLY A 594 -21.33 -31.73 46.64
CA GLY A 594 -22.52 -32.56 46.46
C GLY A 594 -23.77 -32.07 47.22
N THR A 595 -23.60 -31.17 48.21
CA THR A 595 -24.67 -30.55 49.00
C THR A 595 -24.62 -29.02 48.98
N LEU A 596 -23.43 -28.44 49.16
CA LEU A 596 -23.14 -27.01 49.06
C LEU A 596 -22.47 -26.74 47.72
N SER A 597 -22.80 -25.62 47.09
CA SER A 597 -22.24 -25.25 45.78
C SER A 597 -21.97 -23.75 45.67
N ALA A 598 -21.04 -23.37 44.79
CA ALA A 598 -20.80 -21.99 44.39
C ALA A 598 -21.70 -21.61 43.20
N THR A 599 -22.65 -20.70 43.43
CA THR A 599 -23.63 -20.27 42.42
C THR A 599 -23.71 -18.74 42.33
N GLY A 600 -24.12 -18.22 41.17
CA GLY A 600 -24.23 -16.78 40.92
C GLY A 600 -22.92 -16.04 41.21
N ALA A 601 -23.00 -14.98 42.01
CA ALA A 601 -21.88 -14.14 42.44
C ALA A 601 -20.84 -14.83 43.35
N ASN A 602 -21.03 -16.10 43.72
CA ASN A 602 -20.07 -16.88 44.51
C ASN A 602 -19.12 -17.73 43.62
N GLN A 603 -19.29 -17.69 42.29
CA GLN A 603 -18.40 -18.33 41.32
C GLN A 603 -17.25 -17.40 40.92
N LEU A 604 -16.13 -17.98 40.45
CA LEU A 604 -14.98 -17.22 39.97
C LEU A 604 -14.98 -17.17 38.43
N THR A 605 -15.28 -16.01 37.85
CA THR A 605 -15.07 -15.78 36.41
C THR A 605 -13.59 -15.60 36.10
N VAL A 606 -13.05 -16.36 35.15
CA VAL A 606 -11.65 -16.30 34.72
C VAL A 606 -11.58 -16.13 33.21
N VAL A 607 -10.95 -15.06 32.74
CA VAL A 607 -10.59 -14.89 31.33
C VAL A 607 -9.28 -15.62 31.08
N VAL A 608 -9.34 -16.72 30.32
CA VAL A 608 -8.18 -17.53 29.94
C VAL A 608 -7.67 -17.07 28.58
N SER A 609 -6.53 -16.40 28.57
CA SER A 609 -5.85 -15.98 27.35
C SER A 609 -5.08 -17.16 26.73
N PRO A 610 -4.98 -17.23 25.37
CA PRO A 610 -4.13 -18.22 24.71
C PRO A 610 -2.66 -18.03 25.09
N SER A 611 -1.88 -19.11 25.06
CA SER A 611 -0.44 -19.05 25.29
C SER A 611 0.34 -18.64 24.02
N THR A 612 1.67 -18.60 24.12
CA THR A 612 2.54 -18.32 22.96
C THR A 612 2.42 -19.42 21.89
N MET A 613 2.48 -19.03 20.61
CA MET A 613 2.44 -19.96 19.48
C MET A 613 3.52 -21.05 19.60
N THR A 614 3.14 -22.30 19.35
CA THR A 614 4.06 -23.45 19.24
C THR A 614 3.86 -24.26 17.96
N LYS A 615 2.72 -24.14 17.26
CA LYS A 615 2.41 -24.87 16.03
C LYS A 615 1.49 -24.04 15.13
N LEU A 616 1.40 -24.43 13.86
CA LEU A 616 0.48 -23.84 12.89
C LEU A 616 -0.62 -24.84 12.51
N ALA A 617 -1.77 -24.34 12.07
CA ALA A 617 -2.78 -25.09 11.33
C ALA A 617 -3.09 -24.38 10.02
N VAL A 618 -3.30 -25.11 8.93
CA VAL A 618 -3.54 -24.53 7.59
C VAL A 618 -4.73 -25.18 6.90
N GLY A 619 -5.54 -24.36 6.22
CA GLY A 619 -6.55 -24.79 5.26
C GLY A 619 -6.35 -24.04 3.95
N LEU A 620 -6.16 -24.75 2.84
CA LEU A 620 -6.05 -24.16 1.49
C LEU A 620 -7.19 -24.68 0.63
N ALA A 621 -7.83 -23.78 -0.11
CA ALA A 621 -8.79 -24.13 -1.15
C ALA A 621 -8.08 -24.76 -2.37
N SER A 622 -8.78 -25.65 -3.07
CA SER A 622 -8.29 -26.39 -4.23
C SER A 622 -9.46 -26.63 -5.19
N PRO A 623 -9.27 -26.49 -6.53
CA PRO A 623 -8.03 -26.14 -7.22
C PRO A 623 -7.68 -24.64 -7.14
N GLN A 624 -6.43 -24.33 -7.48
CA GLN A 624 -5.91 -22.97 -7.68
C GLN A 624 -5.41 -22.79 -9.13
N THR A 625 -4.99 -21.58 -9.51
CA THR A 625 -4.57 -21.26 -10.88
C THR A 625 -3.15 -20.68 -10.89
N ASN A 626 -2.29 -21.21 -11.76
CA ASN A 626 -0.91 -20.76 -11.93
C ASN A 626 -0.82 -19.28 -12.30
N GLY A 627 0.03 -18.52 -11.60
CA GLY A 627 0.25 -17.10 -11.81
C GLY A 627 -0.85 -16.17 -11.28
N ILE A 628 -1.87 -16.72 -10.62
CA ILE A 628 -2.95 -15.96 -9.97
C ILE A 628 -2.84 -16.17 -8.45
N GLY A 629 -3.15 -15.13 -7.67
CA GLY A 629 -3.24 -15.24 -6.22
C GLY A 629 -4.28 -16.27 -5.81
N PHE A 630 -4.05 -16.96 -4.70
CA PHE A 630 -4.93 -18.02 -4.20
C PHE A 630 -6.33 -17.46 -3.94
N THR A 631 -7.34 -18.18 -4.43
CA THR A 631 -8.75 -17.78 -4.33
C THR A 631 -9.52 -18.72 -3.40
N GLY A 632 -10.66 -18.25 -2.89
CA GLY A 632 -11.43 -18.94 -1.85
C GLY A 632 -10.84 -18.74 -0.45
N THR A 633 -11.26 -19.59 0.49
CA THR A 633 -10.80 -19.54 1.89
C THR A 633 -9.44 -20.23 2.02
N ASN A 634 -8.38 -19.44 2.20
CA ASN A 634 -7.03 -19.92 2.43
C ASN A 634 -6.53 -19.31 3.75
N THR A 635 -6.50 -20.11 4.82
CA THR A 635 -6.17 -19.61 6.17
C THR A 635 -4.98 -20.34 6.78
N LEU A 636 -4.19 -19.58 7.54
CA LEU A 636 -3.11 -20.11 8.36
C LEU A 636 -3.28 -19.57 9.78
N THR A 637 -3.51 -20.46 10.74
CA THR A 637 -3.76 -20.11 12.14
C THR A 637 -2.53 -20.42 12.99
N ALA A 638 -2.06 -19.42 13.73
CA ALA A 638 -1.07 -19.57 14.78
C ALA A 638 -1.71 -20.18 16.03
N LEU A 639 -1.22 -21.34 16.49
CA LEU A 639 -1.78 -22.07 17.62
C LEU A 639 -0.76 -22.24 18.74
N ASP A 640 -1.21 -22.15 19.99
CA ASP A 640 -0.43 -22.56 21.16
C ASP A 640 -0.35 -24.09 21.30
N ALA A 641 0.31 -24.57 22.36
CA ALA A 641 0.51 -26.00 22.60
C ALA A 641 -0.80 -26.79 22.67
N TYR A 642 -1.87 -26.15 23.17
CA TYR A 642 -3.18 -26.73 23.45
C TYR A 642 -4.20 -26.52 22.33
N GLY A 643 -3.79 -25.85 21.24
CA GLY A 643 -4.63 -25.65 20.05
C GLY A 643 -5.51 -24.41 20.13
N ASN A 644 -5.23 -23.47 21.04
CA ASN A 644 -5.88 -22.17 21.07
C ASN A 644 -5.22 -21.23 20.06
N THR A 645 -5.99 -20.36 19.41
CA THR A 645 -5.45 -19.33 18.51
C THR A 645 -4.57 -18.35 19.29
N ALA A 646 -3.27 -18.32 18.99
CA ALA A 646 -2.29 -17.44 19.63
C ALA A 646 -2.44 -16.01 19.08
N THR A 647 -3.41 -15.26 19.62
CA THR A 647 -3.83 -13.94 19.12
C THR A 647 -2.73 -12.87 19.10
N SER A 648 -1.66 -13.06 19.88
CA SER A 648 -0.48 -12.19 19.96
C SER A 648 0.67 -12.57 19.01
N PHE A 649 0.48 -13.56 18.14
CA PHE A 649 1.50 -13.97 17.18
C PHE A 649 1.83 -12.86 16.17
N ASN A 650 3.12 -12.64 15.91
CA ASN A 650 3.61 -11.56 15.06
C ASN A 650 4.69 -12.08 14.09
N ALA A 651 4.35 -12.15 12.80
CA ALA A 651 5.25 -12.68 11.77
C ALA A 651 6.50 -11.81 11.52
N ALA A 652 6.51 -10.53 11.93
CA ALA A 652 7.71 -9.70 11.85
C ALA A 652 8.83 -10.14 12.82
N THR A 653 8.49 -10.84 13.91
CA THR A 653 9.47 -11.40 14.86
C THR A 653 9.65 -12.90 14.72
N ASN A 654 8.63 -13.62 14.23
CA ASN A 654 8.67 -15.05 13.93
C ASN A 654 8.11 -15.32 12.52
N ASN A 655 8.91 -15.03 11.49
CA ASN A 655 8.45 -15.14 10.10
C ASN A 655 8.11 -16.58 9.71
N VAL A 656 7.11 -16.75 8.86
CA VAL A 656 6.67 -18.05 8.34
C VAL A 656 7.09 -18.15 6.88
N THR A 657 8.01 -19.07 6.59
CA THR A 657 8.47 -19.35 5.22
C THR A 657 7.58 -20.39 4.57
N VAL A 658 7.12 -20.11 3.35
CA VAL A 658 6.29 -21.01 2.55
C VAL A 658 7.12 -21.69 1.48
N THR A 659 6.98 -23.01 1.37
CA THR A 659 7.58 -23.86 0.33
C THR A 659 6.51 -24.76 -0.28
N THR A 660 6.81 -25.37 -1.42
CA THR A 660 5.88 -26.30 -2.11
C THR A 660 6.64 -27.49 -2.69
N THR A 661 5.93 -28.60 -2.90
CA THR A 661 6.45 -29.79 -3.59
C THR A 661 6.42 -29.67 -5.11
N LEU A 662 5.77 -28.64 -5.66
CA LEU A 662 5.74 -28.36 -7.10
C LEU A 662 7.00 -27.61 -7.55
N SER A 663 7.45 -27.86 -8.79
CA SER A 663 8.57 -27.11 -9.39
C SER A 663 8.14 -25.69 -9.83
N GLY A 664 8.17 -24.76 -8.87
CA GLY A 664 7.85 -23.36 -9.07
C GLY A 664 8.26 -22.47 -7.90
N ALA A 665 7.87 -21.20 -7.96
CA ALA A 665 8.08 -20.20 -6.93
C ALA A 665 6.77 -19.89 -6.19
N VAL A 666 6.90 -19.58 -4.90
CA VAL A 666 5.84 -18.95 -4.10
C VAL A 666 6.16 -17.47 -3.97
N THR A 667 5.21 -16.61 -4.27
CA THR A 667 5.36 -15.15 -4.33
C THR A 667 4.13 -14.43 -3.77
N GLY A 668 4.17 -13.09 -3.75
CA GLY A 668 3.05 -12.22 -3.40
C GLY A 668 2.88 -11.92 -1.91
N LEU A 669 3.42 -12.77 -1.03
CA LEU A 669 3.47 -12.53 0.41
C LEU A 669 4.43 -11.39 0.79
N SER A 670 4.27 -10.85 2.01
CA SER A 670 5.04 -9.69 2.52
C SER A 670 6.57 -9.80 2.41
N GLY A 671 7.10 -11.03 2.49
CA GLY A 671 8.51 -11.38 2.38
C GLY A 671 8.81 -12.22 1.13
N ALA A 672 8.12 -11.95 0.02
CA ALA A 672 8.07 -12.73 -1.22
C ALA A 672 7.48 -14.13 -1.03
N ASN A 673 8.23 -15.07 -0.45
CA ASN A 673 7.74 -16.42 -0.10
C ASN A 673 7.48 -16.58 1.41
N LYS A 674 7.36 -15.47 2.15
CA LYS A 674 7.20 -15.47 3.60
C LYS A 674 6.11 -14.52 4.06
N LEU A 675 5.41 -14.90 5.13
CA LEU A 675 4.74 -13.97 6.03
C LEU A 675 5.81 -13.42 7.00
N SER A 676 5.99 -12.11 7.03
CA SER A 676 7.10 -11.41 7.68
C SER A 676 6.74 -9.99 8.15
N SER A 677 5.49 -9.58 8.08
CA SER A 677 4.97 -8.29 8.50
C SER A 677 4.08 -8.44 9.73
N ALA A 678 3.96 -7.37 10.52
CA ALA A 678 3.18 -7.41 11.76
C ALA A 678 1.66 -7.44 11.51
N GLY A 679 1.21 -7.16 10.28
CA GLY A 679 -0.20 -7.18 9.87
C GLY A 679 -0.68 -8.51 9.27
N ASP A 680 0.24 -9.41 8.91
CA ASP A 680 -0.08 -10.68 8.20
C ASP A 680 -0.98 -11.60 9.03
N PHE A 681 -0.92 -11.52 10.36
CA PHE A 681 -1.79 -12.27 11.26
C PHE A 681 -2.66 -11.30 12.04
N VAL A 682 -3.98 -11.35 11.80
CA VAL A 682 -4.98 -10.60 12.55
C VAL A 682 -5.60 -11.55 13.57
N ASN A 683 -5.43 -11.24 14.87
CA ASN A 683 -5.86 -12.10 15.97
C ASN A 683 -5.36 -13.55 15.86
N GLY A 684 -4.14 -13.75 15.38
CA GLY A 684 -3.53 -15.08 15.23
C GLY A 684 -4.00 -15.89 14.01
N VAL A 685 -4.74 -15.29 13.07
CA VAL A 685 -5.10 -15.89 11.77
C VAL A 685 -4.58 -15.02 10.63
N ALA A 686 -3.91 -15.64 9.67
CA ALA A 686 -3.56 -15.04 8.38
C ALA A 686 -4.56 -15.47 7.30
N ASP A 687 -4.99 -14.54 6.47
CA ASP A 687 -5.80 -14.79 5.27
C ASP A 687 -4.86 -14.76 4.06
N LEU A 688 -4.40 -15.94 3.67
CA LEU A 688 -3.40 -16.12 2.63
C LEU A 688 -3.88 -15.62 1.25
N SER A 689 -5.20 -15.52 1.04
CA SER A 689 -5.77 -14.92 -0.16
C SER A 689 -5.59 -13.39 -0.14
N ALA A 690 -5.83 -12.75 1.01
CA ALA A 690 -5.63 -11.32 1.21
C ALA A 690 -4.15 -10.93 1.30
N ASP A 691 -3.30 -11.77 1.90
CA ASP A 691 -1.84 -11.64 1.96
C ASP A 691 -1.16 -11.88 0.60
N GLY A 692 -1.92 -12.25 -0.44
CA GLY A 692 -1.46 -12.32 -1.83
C GLY A 692 -0.71 -13.60 -2.20
N LEU A 693 -0.88 -14.71 -1.45
CA LEU A 693 -0.21 -15.99 -1.72
C LEU A 693 -0.40 -16.39 -3.20
N THR A 694 0.69 -16.41 -3.96
CA THR A 694 0.68 -16.71 -5.39
C THR A 694 1.68 -17.83 -5.67
N TYR A 695 1.34 -18.76 -6.55
CA TYR A 695 2.27 -19.78 -7.06
C TYR A 695 2.49 -19.59 -8.57
N THR A 696 3.76 -19.65 -8.99
CA THR A 696 4.17 -19.59 -10.39
C THR A 696 5.13 -20.73 -10.75
N GLY A 697 4.76 -21.60 -11.69
CA GLY A 697 5.62 -22.70 -12.13
C GLY A 697 4.88 -23.80 -12.89
N THR A 698 5.34 -25.04 -12.73
CA THR A 698 4.69 -26.22 -13.32
C THR A 698 3.34 -26.49 -12.68
N ILE A 699 2.33 -26.77 -13.49
CA ILE A 699 1.00 -27.22 -13.04
C ILE A 699 1.02 -28.65 -12.49
N GLY A 700 0.01 -29.01 -11.71
CA GLY A 700 -0.14 -30.35 -11.11
C GLY A 700 -0.69 -30.31 -9.70
N THR A 701 -0.65 -31.44 -9.00
CA THR A 701 -1.10 -31.56 -7.60
C THR A 701 0.10 -31.66 -6.66
N GLY A 702 0.13 -30.84 -5.61
CA GLY A 702 1.20 -30.83 -4.62
C GLY A 702 0.76 -30.23 -3.28
N THR A 703 1.68 -30.14 -2.33
CA THR A 703 1.42 -29.56 -1.00
C THR A 703 2.25 -28.31 -0.76
N PHE A 704 1.78 -27.46 0.16
CA PHE A 704 2.46 -26.25 0.61
C PHE A 704 2.82 -26.39 2.08
N THR A 705 4.06 -26.11 2.45
CA THR A 705 4.58 -26.24 3.82
C THR A 705 4.94 -24.87 4.37
N PHE A 706 4.36 -24.55 5.53
CA PHE A 706 4.47 -23.28 6.24
C PHE A 706 5.36 -23.51 7.47
N THR A 707 6.56 -22.96 7.44
CA THR A 707 7.61 -23.18 8.45
C THR A 707 7.87 -21.88 9.21
N PRO A 708 7.44 -21.75 10.49
CA PRO A 708 7.78 -20.61 11.31
C PRO A 708 9.25 -20.65 11.74
N ALA A 709 9.85 -19.50 12.06
CA ALA A 709 11.22 -19.42 12.58
C ALA A 709 11.38 -20.09 13.96
N THR A 710 10.31 -20.13 14.78
CA THR A 710 10.21 -20.99 15.97
C THR A 710 8.82 -21.62 16.07
N GLY A 711 8.75 -22.86 16.54
CA GLY A 711 7.54 -23.69 16.58
C GLY A 711 7.54 -24.79 15.52
N THR A 712 6.44 -25.52 15.41
CA THR A 712 6.27 -26.64 14.49
C THR A 712 5.66 -26.19 13.16
N ALA A 713 6.28 -26.58 12.05
CA ALA A 713 5.75 -26.36 10.70
C ALA A 713 4.46 -27.15 10.44
N VAL A 714 3.66 -26.69 9.47
CA VAL A 714 2.47 -27.39 8.99
C VAL A 714 2.50 -27.53 7.47
N THR A 715 2.07 -28.68 6.96
CA THR A 715 1.91 -28.95 5.52
C THR A 715 0.43 -29.05 5.18
N SER A 716 0.02 -28.44 4.08
CA SER A 716 -1.36 -28.48 3.60
C SER A 716 -1.77 -29.86 3.10
N SER A 717 -3.08 -30.07 2.96
CA SER A 717 -3.63 -31.06 2.03
C SER A 717 -3.18 -30.80 0.59
N ASN A 718 -3.37 -31.78 -0.29
CA ASN A 718 -3.08 -31.65 -1.73
C ASN A 718 -3.89 -30.51 -2.38
N VAL A 719 -3.18 -29.57 -2.99
CA VAL A 719 -3.72 -28.47 -3.81
C VAL A 719 -3.40 -28.78 -5.27
N THR A 720 -4.42 -28.74 -6.13
CA THR A 720 -4.25 -28.87 -7.59
C THR A 720 -4.12 -27.48 -8.20
N VAL A 721 -2.98 -27.20 -8.84
CA VAL A 721 -2.74 -25.97 -9.59
C VAL A 721 -3.02 -26.22 -11.08
N SER A 722 -4.04 -25.52 -11.60
CA SER A 722 -4.41 -25.47 -13.02
C SER A 722 -3.56 -24.47 -13.79
N PRO A 723 -3.38 -24.61 -15.11
CA PRO A 723 -2.67 -23.63 -15.93
C PRO A 723 -3.35 -22.26 -15.94
N GLY A 724 -2.53 -21.22 -16.10
CA GLY A 724 -2.99 -19.83 -16.17
C GLY A 724 -3.71 -19.49 -17.48
N ALA A 725 -4.07 -18.21 -17.63
CA ALA A 725 -4.53 -17.70 -18.91
C ALA A 725 -3.41 -17.75 -19.96
N ALA A 726 -3.77 -18.00 -21.22
CA ALA A 726 -2.81 -18.00 -22.32
C ALA A 726 -2.16 -16.61 -22.50
N THR A 727 -0.85 -16.59 -22.69
CA THR A 727 -0.05 -15.38 -22.96
C THR A 727 0.75 -15.45 -24.26
N LYS A 728 0.91 -16.65 -24.83
CA LYS A 728 1.59 -16.88 -26.12
C LYS A 728 0.92 -17.98 -26.92
N LEU A 729 1.01 -17.88 -28.24
CA LEU A 729 0.66 -18.95 -29.18
C LEU A 729 1.95 -19.58 -29.71
N VAL A 730 1.98 -20.90 -29.84
CA VAL A 730 3.15 -21.66 -30.30
C VAL A 730 2.68 -22.67 -31.35
N PHE A 731 3.41 -22.78 -32.46
CA PHE A 731 3.22 -23.89 -33.39
C PHE A 731 3.92 -25.15 -32.85
N ASP A 732 3.22 -26.28 -32.78
CA ASP A 732 3.74 -27.49 -32.11
C ASP A 732 4.87 -28.20 -32.88
N ASN A 733 5.16 -27.76 -34.11
CA ASN A 733 6.28 -28.21 -34.92
C ASN A 733 7.15 -27.00 -35.27
N SER A 734 8.41 -26.95 -34.80
CA SER A 734 9.25 -25.74 -34.90
C SER A 734 9.92 -25.53 -36.27
N THR A 735 10.01 -26.58 -37.10
CA THR A 735 10.49 -26.51 -38.49
C THR A 735 9.74 -27.51 -39.36
N VAL A 736 9.21 -27.07 -40.50
CA VAL A 736 8.50 -27.94 -41.46
C VAL A 736 8.85 -27.57 -42.90
N ASN A 737 9.21 -28.56 -43.72
CA ASN A 737 9.37 -28.38 -45.16
C ASN A 737 8.00 -28.55 -45.85
N PHE A 738 7.69 -27.69 -46.81
CA PHE A 738 6.47 -27.75 -47.62
C PHE A 738 6.84 -27.85 -49.10
N THR A 739 5.96 -28.42 -49.91
CA THR A 739 6.00 -28.27 -51.38
C THR A 739 4.86 -27.34 -51.79
N ALA A 740 5.10 -26.42 -52.73
CA ALA A 740 4.08 -25.47 -53.16
C ALA A 740 2.79 -26.17 -53.65
N GLY A 741 1.64 -25.72 -53.16
CA GLY A 741 0.32 -26.30 -53.44
C GLY A 741 -0.06 -27.54 -52.61
N VAL A 742 0.85 -28.09 -51.78
CA VAL A 742 0.59 -29.28 -50.95
C VAL A 742 0.14 -28.89 -49.54
N SER A 743 -0.91 -29.55 -49.05
CA SER A 743 -1.44 -29.36 -47.69
C SER A 743 -0.73 -30.20 -46.64
N GLN A 744 -0.49 -29.61 -45.47
CA GLN A 744 -0.06 -30.33 -44.26
C GLN A 744 -0.84 -29.84 -43.05
N ASN A 745 -1.16 -30.74 -42.11
CA ASN A 745 -1.78 -30.35 -40.85
C ASN A 745 -0.73 -29.73 -39.92
N VAL A 746 -1.03 -28.53 -39.43
CA VAL A 746 -0.23 -27.79 -38.46
C VAL A 746 -1.09 -27.54 -37.22
N ALA A 747 -0.51 -27.69 -36.04
CA ALA A 747 -1.15 -27.43 -34.76
C ALA A 747 -0.63 -26.13 -34.13
N ILE A 748 -1.53 -25.40 -33.49
CA ILE A 748 -1.25 -24.20 -32.71
C ILE A 748 -1.73 -24.45 -31.29
N SER A 749 -0.84 -24.33 -30.32
CA SER A 749 -1.13 -24.48 -28.90
C SER A 749 -0.90 -23.17 -28.15
N ALA A 750 -1.82 -22.86 -27.24
CA ALA A 750 -1.83 -21.67 -26.41
C ALA A 750 -1.22 -21.99 -25.05
N PHE A 751 -0.21 -21.22 -24.64
CA PHE A 751 0.54 -21.46 -23.40
C PHE A 751 0.43 -20.27 -22.44
N ASP A 752 0.40 -20.57 -21.15
CA ASP A 752 0.49 -19.56 -20.08
C ASP A 752 1.92 -18.98 -19.96
N LEU A 753 2.08 -18.00 -19.08
CA LEU A 753 3.36 -17.29 -18.88
C LEU A 753 4.48 -18.21 -18.40
N SER A 754 4.15 -19.29 -17.68
CA SER A 754 5.09 -20.29 -17.18
C SER A 754 5.39 -21.39 -18.20
N GLY A 755 4.73 -21.38 -19.37
CA GLY A 755 4.90 -22.38 -20.42
C GLY A 755 4.07 -23.64 -20.24
N ASN A 756 3.02 -23.61 -19.40
CA ASN A 756 2.04 -24.69 -19.33
C ASN A 756 0.97 -24.52 -20.43
N LEU A 757 0.43 -25.63 -20.97
CA LEU A 757 -0.67 -25.58 -21.93
C LEU A 757 -1.92 -24.97 -21.27
N ALA A 758 -2.40 -23.83 -21.79
CA ALA A 758 -3.50 -23.08 -21.21
C ALA A 758 -4.85 -23.71 -21.58
N THR A 759 -5.24 -24.77 -20.87
CA THR A 759 -6.45 -25.56 -21.18
C THR A 759 -7.77 -24.78 -21.12
N SER A 760 -7.79 -23.64 -20.42
CA SER A 760 -8.89 -22.68 -20.39
C SER A 760 -9.05 -21.87 -21.69
N TYR A 761 -8.03 -21.84 -22.56
CA TYR A 761 -8.10 -21.22 -23.88
C TYR A 761 -8.83 -22.16 -24.85
N THR A 762 -10.16 -22.09 -24.80
CA THR A 762 -11.09 -23.00 -25.49
C THR A 762 -12.14 -22.24 -26.32
N GLY A 763 -12.82 -22.96 -27.21
CA GLY A 763 -13.86 -22.45 -28.10
C GLY A 763 -13.31 -21.65 -29.29
N ALA A 764 -14.20 -20.97 -30.01
CA ALA A 764 -13.87 -20.22 -31.21
C ALA A 764 -12.94 -19.03 -30.90
N LYS A 765 -11.86 -18.90 -31.68
CA LYS A 765 -10.89 -17.80 -31.64
C LYS A 765 -10.69 -17.24 -33.04
N ASN A 766 -10.47 -15.93 -33.10
CA ASN A 766 -10.15 -15.20 -34.32
C ASN A 766 -8.64 -15.08 -34.42
N LEU A 767 -8.01 -15.84 -35.32
CA LEU A 767 -6.56 -15.82 -35.56
C LEU A 767 -6.25 -15.10 -36.88
N THR A 768 -5.16 -14.34 -36.89
CA THR A 768 -4.56 -13.81 -38.12
C THR A 768 -3.15 -14.38 -38.25
N LEU A 769 -2.88 -15.04 -39.39
CA LEU A 769 -1.56 -15.59 -39.72
C LEU A 769 -0.83 -14.68 -40.72
N SER A 770 0.50 -14.60 -40.60
CA SER A 770 1.35 -13.78 -41.47
C SER A 770 2.76 -14.38 -41.61
N GLY A 771 3.59 -13.81 -42.50
CA GLY A 771 5.01 -14.15 -42.64
C GLY A 771 5.40 -14.75 -43.99
N ALA A 772 4.49 -15.49 -44.63
CA ALA A 772 4.65 -15.97 -46.01
C ALA A 772 3.97 -15.04 -47.03
N SER A 773 4.54 -14.99 -48.24
CA SER A 773 4.06 -14.21 -49.38
C SER A 773 3.10 -15.01 -50.25
N SER A 774 2.32 -14.32 -51.08
CA SER A 774 1.63 -14.94 -52.22
C SER A 774 2.60 -15.35 -53.34
N SER A 775 2.21 -16.35 -54.13
CA SER A 775 2.87 -16.66 -55.40
C SER A 775 2.72 -15.52 -56.41
N THR A 776 3.52 -15.53 -57.48
CA THR A 776 3.59 -14.41 -58.44
C THR A 776 2.74 -14.63 -59.69
N ASN A 777 2.55 -15.87 -60.15
CA ASN A 777 1.82 -16.14 -61.39
C ASN A 777 1.20 -17.56 -61.41
N PRO A 778 -0.11 -17.72 -61.11
CA PRO A 778 -1.05 -16.69 -60.66
C PRO A 778 -0.74 -16.21 -59.23
N VAL A 779 -1.32 -15.08 -58.84
CA VAL A 779 -1.25 -14.61 -57.45
C VAL A 779 -2.15 -15.47 -56.58
N THR A 780 -1.55 -16.30 -55.73
CA THR A 780 -2.25 -17.22 -54.82
C THR A 780 -1.70 -17.04 -53.42
N PHE A 781 -2.57 -16.76 -52.45
CA PHE A 781 -2.19 -16.49 -51.06
C PHE A 781 -2.01 -17.80 -50.28
N PRO A 782 -1.01 -17.91 -49.39
CA PRO A 782 -0.92 -19.04 -48.48
C PRO A 782 -2.14 -19.09 -47.54
N THR A 783 -2.54 -20.30 -47.14
CA THR A 783 -3.77 -20.52 -46.36
C THR A 783 -3.54 -21.35 -45.10
N TYR A 784 -4.38 -21.15 -44.09
CA TYR A 784 -4.52 -22.01 -42.93
C TYR A 784 -6.02 -22.19 -42.62
N GLY A 785 -6.48 -23.44 -42.47
CA GLY A 785 -7.91 -23.75 -42.34
C GLY A 785 -8.76 -23.33 -43.55
N GLY A 786 -8.13 -23.12 -44.72
CA GLY A 786 -8.78 -22.58 -45.92
C GLY A 786 -8.91 -21.05 -45.94
N THR A 787 -8.47 -20.32 -44.90
CA THR A 787 -8.44 -18.85 -44.88
C THR A 787 -7.06 -18.32 -45.30
N ASN A 788 -7.04 -17.28 -46.13
CA ASN A 788 -5.82 -16.62 -46.60
C ASN A 788 -5.06 -15.94 -45.43
N PHE A 789 -3.74 -15.96 -45.47
CA PHE A 789 -2.90 -15.17 -44.56
C PHE A 789 -3.24 -13.67 -44.67
N GLY A 790 -3.11 -12.95 -43.56
CA GLY A 790 -3.57 -11.57 -43.40
C GLY A 790 -5.07 -11.39 -43.20
N SER A 791 -5.89 -12.44 -43.41
CA SER A 791 -7.32 -12.44 -43.09
C SER A 791 -7.57 -13.09 -41.72
N VAL A 792 -8.72 -12.78 -41.11
CA VAL A 792 -9.15 -13.39 -39.85
C VAL A 792 -9.74 -14.78 -40.10
N LEU A 793 -9.09 -15.81 -39.58
CA LEU A 793 -9.59 -17.18 -39.47
C LEU A 793 -10.36 -17.35 -38.16
N ASN A 794 -11.55 -17.92 -38.20
CA ASN A 794 -12.23 -18.41 -37.00
C ASN A 794 -11.95 -19.91 -36.81
N ILE A 795 -11.32 -20.30 -35.70
CA ILE A 795 -10.95 -21.69 -35.40
C ILE A 795 -11.27 -22.05 -33.95
N ASN A 796 -11.77 -23.27 -33.71
CA ASN A 796 -12.05 -23.77 -32.37
C ASN A 796 -10.80 -24.36 -31.72
N PHE A 797 -10.44 -23.84 -30.54
CA PHE A 797 -9.46 -24.48 -29.66
C PHE A 797 -10.16 -25.48 -28.73
N THR A 798 -9.55 -26.66 -28.55
CA THR A 798 -9.95 -27.67 -27.57
C THR A 798 -8.82 -27.83 -26.58
N SER A 799 -9.07 -27.57 -25.29
CA SER A 799 -8.08 -27.68 -24.20
C SER A 799 -6.74 -26.99 -24.51
N GLY A 800 -6.78 -25.80 -25.13
CA GLY A 800 -5.59 -25.01 -25.44
C GLY A 800 -4.92 -25.32 -26.78
N SER A 801 -5.38 -26.28 -27.59
CA SER A 801 -4.80 -26.58 -28.91
C SER A 801 -5.83 -26.56 -30.05
N ALA A 802 -5.39 -26.19 -31.26
CA ALA A 802 -6.19 -26.19 -32.49
C ALA A 802 -5.34 -26.66 -33.68
N VAL A 803 -5.90 -27.49 -34.56
CA VAL A 803 -5.20 -28.07 -35.73
C VAL A 803 -5.96 -27.75 -37.01
N ALA A 804 -5.26 -27.31 -38.05
CA ALA A 804 -5.84 -27.16 -39.39
C ALA A 804 -4.82 -27.40 -40.52
N SER A 805 -5.32 -27.56 -41.74
CA SER A 805 -4.50 -27.67 -42.95
C SER A 805 -3.87 -26.32 -43.30
N MET A 806 -2.55 -26.31 -43.52
CA MET A 806 -1.75 -25.20 -44.02
C MET A 806 -1.26 -25.48 -45.44
N ILE A 807 -1.29 -24.47 -46.32
CA ILE A 807 -0.80 -24.56 -47.71
C ILE A 807 0.01 -23.30 -48.07
N PHE A 808 1.18 -23.47 -48.68
CA PHE A 808 1.98 -22.39 -49.27
C PHE A 808 2.05 -22.54 -50.79
N TYR A 809 2.24 -21.43 -51.51
CA TYR A 809 2.25 -21.42 -52.99
C TYR A 809 3.50 -20.77 -53.60
N LYS A 810 4.24 -19.98 -52.82
CA LYS A 810 5.54 -19.41 -53.24
C LYS A 810 6.66 -20.24 -52.62
N ALA A 811 7.68 -20.56 -53.42
CA ALA A 811 8.90 -21.18 -52.92
C ALA A 811 9.76 -20.11 -52.23
N GLU A 812 9.89 -20.20 -50.91
CA GLU A 812 10.66 -19.29 -50.06
C GLU A 812 10.93 -19.92 -48.69
N SER A 813 11.88 -19.36 -47.94
CA SER A 813 11.94 -19.58 -46.48
C SER A 813 11.22 -18.45 -45.77
N ALA A 814 10.30 -18.78 -44.86
CA ALA A 814 9.45 -17.83 -44.16
C ALA A 814 9.31 -18.16 -42.67
N ALA A 815 9.22 -17.12 -41.84
CA ALA A 815 8.92 -17.23 -40.42
C ALA A 815 7.44 -16.88 -40.19
N ILE A 816 6.63 -17.89 -39.92
CA ILE A 816 5.19 -17.78 -39.82
C ILE A 816 4.80 -17.35 -38.41
N ASN A 817 4.00 -16.29 -38.35
CA ASN A 817 3.47 -15.74 -37.11
C ASN A 817 1.96 -15.94 -37.04
N VAL A 818 1.46 -16.09 -35.81
CA VAL A 818 0.02 -16.09 -35.52
C VAL A 818 -0.26 -15.13 -34.37
N SER A 819 -1.41 -14.46 -34.44
CA SER A 819 -1.92 -13.56 -33.41
C SER A 819 -3.43 -13.71 -33.29
N ASP A 820 -3.99 -13.65 -32.08
CA ASP A 820 -5.45 -13.53 -31.87
C ASP A 820 -5.90 -12.07 -31.68
N GLY A 821 -4.98 -11.11 -31.85
CA GLY A 821 -5.16 -9.69 -31.55
C GLY A 821 -4.69 -9.29 -30.14
N THR A 822 -4.55 -10.23 -29.22
CA THR A 822 -4.07 -10.00 -27.84
C THR A 822 -2.80 -10.76 -27.52
N ILE A 823 -2.70 -12.02 -27.90
CA ILE A 823 -1.53 -12.89 -27.76
C ILE A 823 -1.00 -13.31 -29.13
N ASN A 824 0.30 -13.54 -29.23
CA ASN A 824 0.98 -13.86 -30.49
C ASN A 824 2.15 -14.83 -30.30
N SER A 825 2.77 -15.22 -31.41
CA SER A 825 3.88 -16.19 -31.46
C SER A 825 5.28 -15.58 -31.48
N ASN A 826 5.43 -14.26 -31.47
CA ASN A 826 6.72 -13.60 -31.72
C ASN A 826 7.74 -13.84 -30.57
N SER A 827 7.28 -14.28 -29.40
CA SER A 827 8.08 -14.64 -28.22
C SER A 827 8.61 -16.08 -28.27
N GLY A 828 9.13 -16.51 -29.43
CA GLY A 828 9.73 -17.83 -29.62
C GLY A 828 8.75 -18.97 -29.95
N GLY A 829 7.54 -18.63 -30.40
CA GLY A 829 6.51 -19.59 -30.85
C GLY A 829 6.32 -19.68 -32.37
N THR A 830 7.16 -19.00 -33.15
CA THR A 830 7.06 -18.88 -34.62
C THR A 830 7.39 -20.19 -35.34
N LEU A 831 6.63 -20.52 -36.38
CA LEU A 831 6.91 -21.68 -37.24
C LEU A 831 7.85 -21.26 -38.38
N ASN A 832 9.04 -21.84 -38.45
CA ASN A 832 9.94 -21.61 -39.58
C ASN A 832 9.64 -22.65 -40.67
N VAL A 833 9.36 -22.20 -41.89
CA VAL A 833 9.14 -23.06 -43.06
C VAL A 833 10.17 -22.81 -44.15
N THR A 834 10.49 -23.87 -44.88
CA THR A 834 11.06 -23.79 -46.22
C THR A 834 10.06 -24.41 -47.19
N VAL A 835 9.68 -23.66 -48.21
CA VAL A 835 8.75 -24.08 -49.24
C VAL A 835 9.54 -24.35 -50.52
N ASP A 836 9.56 -25.61 -50.94
CA ASP A 836 10.12 -26.03 -52.21
C ASP A 836 9.13 -25.78 -53.37
N PRO A 837 9.62 -25.50 -54.60
CA PRO A 837 8.78 -25.43 -55.79
C PRO A 837 7.98 -26.71 -56.02
N ALA A 838 6.79 -26.60 -56.61
CA ALA A 838 6.06 -27.78 -57.06
C ALA A 838 6.72 -28.41 -58.30
N ALA A 839 6.11 -29.48 -58.85
CA ALA A 839 6.59 -30.06 -60.10
C ALA A 839 6.58 -29.04 -61.26
N TYR A 840 7.56 -29.17 -62.17
CA TYR A 840 7.68 -28.32 -63.36
C TYR A 840 6.38 -28.30 -64.18
N ASN A 841 6.02 -27.10 -64.65
CA ASN A 841 4.76 -26.86 -65.35
C ASN A 841 4.91 -26.00 -66.62
N LYS A 842 5.74 -24.96 -66.60
CA LYS A 842 5.82 -23.94 -67.66
C LYS A 842 7.19 -23.30 -67.76
N LEU A 843 7.48 -22.71 -68.92
CA LEU A 843 8.60 -21.80 -69.09
C LEU A 843 8.14 -20.34 -68.91
N ALA A 844 9.08 -19.47 -68.55
CA ALA A 844 8.95 -18.02 -68.65
C ALA A 844 10.19 -17.46 -69.36
N VAL A 845 10.00 -16.55 -70.31
CA VAL A 845 11.08 -16.02 -71.14
C VAL A 845 11.16 -14.49 -71.07
N SER A 846 12.38 -13.96 -71.04
CA SER A 846 12.68 -12.54 -71.20
C SER A 846 13.82 -12.39 -72.20
N LEU A 847 13.63 -11.58 -73.24
CA LEU A 847 14.65 -11.29 -74.25
C LEU A 847 14.87 -9.79 -74.35
N ALA A 848 16.14 -9.38 -74.45
CA ALA A 848 16.52 -8.02 -74.76
C ALA A 848 16.23 -7.69 -76.24
N SER A 849 15.86 -6.45 -76.51
CA SER A 849 15.51 -5.94 -77.85
C SER A 849 16.00 -4.49 -77.97
N PRO A 850 16.54 -4.06 -79.13
CA PRO A 850 16.74 -4.83 -80.36
C PRO A 850 17.97 -5.77 -80.30
N GLN A 851 18.05 -6.69 -81.27
CA GLN A 851 19.19 -7.58 -81.53
C GLN A 851 19.66 -7.40 -82.99
N THR A 852 20.78 -8.03 -83.37
CA THR A 852 21.37 -7.90 -84.71
C THR A 852 21.44 -9.24 -85.44
N ASN A 853 20.99 -9.27 -86.70
CA ASN A 853 21.01 -10.45 -87.56
C ASN A 853 22.43 -11.04 -87.70
N GLY A 854 22.56 -12.36 -87.60
CA GLY A 854 23.82 -13.05 -87.78
C GLY A 854 24.78 -12.99 -86.57
N ILE A 855 24.42 -12.28 -85.49
CA ILE A 855 25.19 -12.15 -84.25
C ILE A 855 24.44 -12.86 -83.10
N ALA A 856 25.17 -13.35 -82.10
CA ALA A 856 24.57 -13.87 -80.88
C ALA A 856 23.84 -12.75 -80.11
N PHE A 857 22.73 -13.08 -79.46
CA PHE A 857 21.91 -12.14 -78.71
C PHE A 857 22.73 -11.53 -77.57
N THR A 858 22.58 -10.23 -77.35
CA THR A 858 23.31 -9.45 -76.35
C THR A 858 22.36 -8.89 -75.28
N GLY A 859 22.91 -8.45 -74.15
CA GLY A 859 22.12 -8.01 -72.99
C GLY A 859 21.56 -9.19 -72.17
N THR A 860 20.51 -8.94 -71.41
CA THR A 860 19.87 -9.94 -70.55
C THR A 860 18.85 -10.74 -71.34
N ASN A 861 19.16 -12.01 -71.63
CA ASN A 861 18.25 -12.95 -72.28
C ASN A 861 18.16 -14.21 -71.41
N THR A 862 16.99 -14.47 -70.82
CA THR A 862 16.79 -15.56 -69.87
C THR A 862 15.55 -16.40 -70.20
N LEU A 863 15.65 -17.68 -69.92
CA LEU A 863 14.54 -18.62 -69.94
C LEU A 863 14.52 -19.36 -68.60
N THR A 864 13.44 -19.24 -67.86
CA THR A 864 13.28 -19.80 -66.51
C THR A 864 12.29 -20.94 -66.54
N ALA A 865 12.66 -22.10 -66.00
CA ALA A 865 11.75 -23.21 -65.77
C ALA A 865 10.95 -22.96 -64.48
N GLN A 866 9.62 -23.08 -64.55
CA GLN A 866 8.73 -22.73 -63.45
C GLN A 866 7.70 -23.82 -63.15
N ASP A 867 7.24 -23.87 -61.89
CA ASP A 867 6.04 -24.60 -61.49
C ASP A 867 4.75 -23.85 -61.89
N ALA A 868 3.60 -24.40 -61.50
CA ALA A 868 2.29 -23.81 -61.81
C ALA A 868 2.10 -22.40 -61.22
N TYR A 869 2.79 -22.08 -60.12
CA TYR A 869 2.65 -20.85 -59.33
C TYR A 869 3.69 -19.77 -59.67
N GLY A 870 4.67 -20.11 -60.51
CA GLY A 870 5.73 -19.21 -60.98
C GLY A 870 7.06 -19.36 -60.22
N ASN A 871 7.22 -20.39 -59.39
CA ASN A 871 8.45 -20.65 -58.66
C ASN A 871 9.49 -21.31 -59.58
N THR A 872 10.76 -20.91 -59.47
CA THR A 872 11.84 -21.46 -60.30
C THR A 872 12.16 -22.91 -59.93
N ILE A 873 12.12 -23.81 -60.90
CA ILE A 873 12.52 -25.22 -60.74
C ILE A 873 14.03 -25.33 -60.86
N THR A 874 14.73 -25.30 -59.73
CA THR A 874 16.20 -25.33 -59.70
C THR A 874 16.80 -26.60 -60.32
N SER A 875 16.07 -27.72 -60.27
CA SER A 875 16.44 -29.04 -60.78
C SER A 875 16.00 -29.32 -62.23
N TYR A 876 15.63 -28.31 -63.00
CA TYR A 876 15.20 -28.51 -64.39
C TYR A 876 16.36 -28.96 -65.30
N ASP A 877 16.25 -30.17 -65.85
CA ASP A 877 17.23 -30.75 -66.78
C ASP A 877 16.71 -30.71 -68.22
N ALA A 878 17.33 -29.86 -69.05
CA ALA A 878 16.98 -29.75 -70.46
C ALA A 878 17.36 -30.98 -71.30
N SER A 879 18.28 -31.84 -70.85
CA SER A 879 18.60 -33.09 -71.56
C SER A 879 17.50 -34.15 -71.43
N ALA A 880 16.73 -34.09 -70.35
CA ALA A 880 15.52 -34.90 -70.15
C ALA A 880 14.26 -34.24 -70.75
N ASN A 881 14.18 -32.91 -70.73
CA ASN A 881 13.06 -32.13 -71.29
C ASN A 881 13.53 -31.06 -72.28
N ASN A 882 13.96 -31.48 -73.48
CA ASN A 882 14.51 -30.60 -74.51
C ASN A 882 13.56 -29.43 -74.83
N VAL A 883 14.11 -28.21 -74.93
CA VAL A 883 13.37 -27.00 -75.33
C VAL A 883 13.76 -26.59 -76.75
N THR A 884 12.83 -26.66 -77.68
CA THR A 884 13.02 -26.22 -79.08
C THR A 884 12.68 -24.75 -79.23
N VAL A 885 13.53 -23.99 -79.94
CA VAL A 885 13.32 -22.57 -80.20
C VAL A 885 12.94 -22.36 -81.67
N THR A 886 11.85 -21.64 -81.89
CA THR A 886 11.36 -21.20 -83.21
C THR A 886 11.17 -19.69 -83.23
N SER A 887 11.10 -19.08 -84.42
CA SER A 887 10.81 -17.66 -84.59
C SER A 887 9.60 -17.45 -85.50
N SER A 888 8.89 -16.34 -85.32
CA SER A 888 7.85 -15.88 -86.26
C SER A 888 8.41 -15.19 -87.51
N LEU A 889 9.73 -14.97 -87.59
CA LEU A 889 10.42 -14.36 -88.72
C LEU A 889 10.98 -15.42 -89.69
N ILE A 890 11.21 -15.03 -90.95
CA ILE A 890 11.79 -15.92 -91.97
C ILE A 890 13.31 -16.01 -91.78
N GLY A 891 13.72 -17.01 -91.00
CA GLY A 891 15.12 -17.27 -90.68
C GLY A 891 15.32 -18.55 -89.88
N SER A 892 16.54 -18.76 -89.40
CA SER A 892 16.92 -19.89 -88.55
C SER A 892 17.40 -19.43 -87.17
N ILE A 893 17.19 -20.28 -86.17
CA ILE A 893 17.79 -20.15 -84.84
C ILE A 893 19.00 -21.11 -84.77
N SER A 894 20.07 -20.64 -84.15
CA SER A 894 21.36 -21.33 -84.05
C SER A 894 22.09 -20.95 -82.76
N GLY A 895 23.23 -21.58 -82.50
CA GLY A 895 24.16 -21.24 -81.40
C GLY A 895 23.91 -21.98 -80.08
N LEU A 896 22.70 -22.53 -79.89
CA LEU A 896 22.35 -23.33 -78.71
C LEU A 896 22.93 -24.75 -78.78
N SER A 897 22.94 -25.46 -77.65
CA SER A 897 23.53 -26.80 -77.50
C SER A 897 23.02 -27.84 -78.51
N GLY A 898 21.74 -27.77 -78.89
CA GLY A 898 21.10 -28.60 -79.92
C GLY A 898 20.84 -27.86 -81.23
N THR A 899 21.74 -26.96 -81.65
CA THR A 899 21.56 -25.98 -82.75
C THR A 899 20.46 -24.96 -82.46
N ASN A 900 19.19 -25.36 -82.59
CA ASN A 900 18.03 -24.53 -82.27
C ASN A 900 17.30 -24.99 -80.99
N LYS A 901 17.94 -25.84 -80.19
CA LYS A 901 17.39 -26.40 -78.96
C LYS A 901 18.31 -26.21 -77.78
N LEU A 902 17.73 -26.12 -76.59
CA LEU A 902 18.38 -26.41 -75.33
C LEU A 902 18.15 -27.92 -75.06
N SER A 903 19.23 -28.66 -74.89
CA SER A 903 19.26 -30.12 -74.84
C SER A 903 20.39 -30.72 -73.99
N SER A 904 21.15 -29.88 -73.29
CA SER A 904 22.23 -30.29 -72.39
C SER A 904 21.84 -30.01 -70.94
N ALA A 905 22.22 -30.90 -70.02
CA ALA A 905 21.92 -30.74 -68.60
C ALA A 905 22.49 -29.43 -68.00
N GLY A 906 23.58 -28.90 -68.56
CA GLY A 906 24.18 -27.61 -68.17
C GLY A 906 23.53 -26.37 -68.79
N ASP A 907 22.50 -26.50 -69.65
CA ASP A 907 21.85 -25.35 -70.28
C ASP A 907 21.04 -24.51 -69.27
N PHE A 908 20.53 -25.14 -68.21
CA PHE A 908 19.86 -24.47 -67.11
C PHE A 908 20.72 -24.57 -65.85
N VAL A 909 21.03 -23.43 -65.25
CA VAL A 909 21.72 -23.37 -63.96
C VAL A 909 20.75 -22.82 -62.92
N ASN A 910 20.47 -23.59 -61.88
CA ASN A 910 19.43 -23.28 -60.88
C ASN A 910 18.08 -22.90 -61.52
N GLY A 911 17.66 -23.64 -62.57
CA GLY A 911 16.38 -23.42 -63.24
C GLY A 911 16.33 -22.23 -64.19
N VAL A 912 17.45 -21.56 -64.47
CA VAL A 912 17.53 -20.45 -65.43
C VAL A 912 18.59 -20.74 -66.50
N ALA A 913 18.19 -20.70 -67.77
CA ALA A 913 19.09 -20.69 -68.91
C ALA A 913 19.44 -19.25 -69.31
N ASN A 914 20.74 -18.95 -69.40
CA ASN A 914 21.26 -17.67 -69.88
C ASN A 914 21.51 -17.75 -71.39
N LEU A 915 20.52 -17.32 -72.17
CA LEU A 915 20.51 -17.46 -73.63
C LEU A 915 21.61 -16.62 -74.32
N THR A 916 22.08 -15.55 -73.67
CA THR A 916 23.24 -14.77 -74.12
C THR A 916 24.52 -15.60 -74.01
N SER A 917 24.78 -16.22 -72.85
CA SER A 917 25.96 -17.07 -72.63
C SER A 917 25.92 -18.36 -73.44
N LEU A 918 24.71 -18.89 -73.70
CA LEU A 918 24.47 -20.05 -74.57
C LEU A 918 24.45 -19.68 -76.07
N GLY A 919 24.79 -18.44 -76.43
CA GLY A 919 25.04 -18.05 -77.81
C GLY A 919 23.81 -17.99 -78.73
N LEU A 920 22.59 -17.85 -78.20
CA LEU A 920 21.35 -17.77 -78.99
C LEU A 920 21.51 -16.79 -80.16
N LYS A 921 21.39 -17.27 -81.40
CA LYS A 921 21.61 -16.48 -82.60
C LYS A 921 20.50 -16.71 -83.61
N TYR A 922 19.91 -15.61 -84.10
CA TYR A 922 19.01 -15.61 -85.26
C TYR A 922 19.78 -15.26 -86.54
N THR A 923 19.44 -15.90 -87.66
CA THR A 923 19.99 -15.57 -88.99
C THR A 923 18.89 -15.67 -90.05
N GLY A 924 18.54 -14.54 -90.67
CA GLY A 924 17.44 -14.46 -91.65
C GLY A 924 17.06 -13.03 -92.00
N THR A 925 15.79 -12.81 -92.31
CA THR A 925 15.26 -11.47 -92.61
C THR A 925 15.23 -10.59 -91.36
N SER A 926 15.69 -9.34 -91.46
CA SER A 926 15.55 -8.31 -90.43
C SER A 926 14.09 -7.85 -90.28
N GLY A 927 13.65 -7.56 -89.06
CA GLY A 927 12.28 -7.16 -88.74
C GLY A 927 11.92 -7.43 -87.27
N SER A 928 10.69 -7.11 -86.86
CA SER A 928 10.21 -7.38 -85.50
C SER A 928 9.33 -8.63 -85.46
N GLY A 929 9.60 -9.53 -84.52
CA GLY A 929 8.86 -10.78 -84.35
C GLY A 929 9.10 -11.43 -82.99
N THR A 930 8.54 -12.60 -82.74
CA THR A 930 8.69 -13.32 -81.47
C THR A 930 9.53 -14.58 -81.62
N LEU A 931 10.07 -15.07 -80.51
CA LEU A 931 10.66 -16.39 -80.38
C LEU A 931 9.80 -17.23 -79.43
N THR A 932 9.53 -18.48 -79.81
CA THR A 932 8.77 -19.43 -79.00
C THR A 932 9.69 -20.56 -78.54
N PHE A 933 9.64 -20.85 -77.25
CA PHE A 933 10.45 -21.84 -76.54
C PHE A 933 9.52 -22.97 -76.11
N THR A 934 9.57 -24.09 -76.84
CA THR A 934 8.66 -25.23 -76.68
C THR A 934 9.38 -26.39 -76.01
N PRO A 935 9.09 -26.70 -74.72
CA PRO A 935 9.63 -27.88 -74.05
C PRO A 935 8.96 -29.16 -74.58
N THR A 936 9.52 -30.32 -74.27
CA THR A 936 8.94 -31.63 -74.65
C THR A 936 7.70 -31.97 -73.81
N SER A 937 7.68 -31.53 -72.55
CA SER A 937 6.51 -31.55 -71.67
C SER A 937 6.34 -30.19 -70.97
N GLY A 938 5.13 -29.88 -70.50
CA GLY A 938 4.79 -28.59 -69.90
C GLY A 938 4.42 -27.50 -70.92
N THR A 939 4.28 -26.27 -70.44
CA THR A 939 3.76 -25.13 -71.23
C THR A 939 4.90 -24.32 -71.86
N ALA A 940 4.81 -24.09 -73.17
CA ALA A 940 5.74 -23.27 -73.93
C ALA A 940 5.69 -21.78 -73.53
N ALA A 941 6.79 -21.06 -73.75
CA ALA A 941 6.86 -19.61 -73.54
C ALA A 941 7.14 -18.88 -74.87
N THR A 942 6.37 -17.85 -75.17
CA THR A 942 6.60 -16.95 -76.31
C THR A 942 7.11 -15.61 -75.80
N SER A 943 8.16 -15.08 -76.41
CA SER A 943 8.72 -13.79 -76.05
C SER A 943 7.79 -12.63 -76.41
N SER A 944 8.00 -11.48 -75.74
CA SER A 944 7.62 -10.18 -76.31
C SER A 944 8.26 -9.97 -77.70
N SER A 945 7.76 -9.01 -78.46
CA SER A 945 8.32 -8.69 -79.78
C SER A 945 9.78 -8.20 -79.68
N VAL A 946 10.68 -8.87 -80.38
CA VAL A 946 12.10 -8.54 -80.50
C VAL A 946 12.35 -7.99 -81.91
N THR A 947 13.02 -6.85 -82.00
CA THR A 947 13.44 -6.27 -83.29
C THR A 947 14.82 -6.79 -83.66
N ILE A 948 14.91 -7.46 -84.80
CA ILE A 948 16.17 -7.89 -85.42
C ILE A 948 16.60 -6.84 -86.45
N ASN A 949 17.67 -6.11 -86.14
CA ASN A 949 18.34 -5.20 -87.05
C ASN A 949 19.15 -5.97 -88.11
N PRO A 950 19.34 -5.42 -89.32
CA PRO A 950 20.29 -5.94 -90.31
C PRO A 950 21.72 -6.08 -89.76
N GLY A 951 22.46 -7.06 -90.28
CA GLY A 951 23.88 -7.24 -89.96
C GLY A 951 24.80 -6.22 -90.64
N THR A 952 26.11 -6.37 -90.46
CA THR A 952 27.12 -5.61 -91.19
C THR A 952 27.06 -5.93 -92.69
N ALA A 953 27.29 -4.93 -93.55
CA ALA A 953 27.36 -5.13 -94.99
C ALA A 953 28.49 -6.11 -95.36
N THR A 954 28.21 -7.04 -96.27
CA THR A 954 29.17 -8.02 -96.80
C THR A 954 29.24 -8.03 -98.32
N LYS A 955 28.27 -7.41 -99.00
CA LYS A 955 28.18 -7.32 -100.47
C LYS A 955 27.47 -6.03 -100.89
N LEU A 956 27.74 -5.56 -102.10
CA LEU A 956 26.96 -4.51 -102.75
C LEU A 956 26.00 -5.15 -103.77
N VAL A 957 24.91 -4.47 -104.09
CA VAL A 957 24.00 -4.85 -105.18
C VAL A 957 23.74 -3.61 -106.02
N VAL A 958 23.98 -3.68 -107.32
CA VAL A 958 23.71 -2.57 -108.26
C VAL A 958 22.44 -2.90 -109.03
N THR A 959 21.45 -2.00 -108.99
CA THR A 959 20.19 -2.12 -109.75
C THR A 959 19.91 -0.86 -110.56
N GLY A 960 19.16 -1.00 -111.64
CA GLY A 960 18.84 0.07 -112.60
C GLY A 960 18.14 -0.51 -113.82
N THR A 961 18.01 0.27 -114.88
CA THR A 961 17.50 -0.22 -116.18
C THR A 961 18.55 -1.07 -116.89
N GLY A 962 18.11 -2.16 -117.52
CA GLY A 962 18.98 -3.10 -118.25
C GLY A 962 19.30 -2.67 -119.69
N THR A 963 18.88 -1.48 -120.11
CA THR A 963 19.12 -0.90 -121.43
C THR A 963 19.38 0.60 -121.30
N GLN A 964 20.26 1.12 -122.14
CA GLN A 964 20.62 2.55 -122.17
C GLN A 964 20.94 3.00 -123.60
N THR A 965 20.72 4.26 -123.94
CA THR A 965 21.22 4.85 -125.20
C THR A 965 22.52 5.59 -124.93
N ALA A 966 23.50 5.47 -125.83
CA ALA A 966 24.81 6.11 -125.69
C ALA A 966 24.69 7.63 -125.43
N GLY A 967 25.31 8.10 -124.35
CA GLY A 967 25.26 9.49 -123.87
C GLY A 967 23.99 9.88 -123.10
N GLY A 968 22.94 9.04 -123.09
CA GLY A 968 21.78 9.22 -122.22
C GLY A 968 22.09 8.80 -120.77
N SER A 969 21.36 9.34 -119.79
CA SER A 969 21.53 9.00 -118.38
C SER A 969 20.48 8.02 -117.86
N GLN A 970 20.85 7.22 -116.85
CA GLN A 970 19.91 6.45 -116.03
C GLN A 970 20.31 6.54 -114.56
N THR A 971 19.33 6.52 -113.65
CA THR A 971 19.63 6.39 -112.21
C THR A 971 19.89 4.93 -111.88
N ILE A 972 21.05 4.64 -111.28
CA ILE A 972 21.34 3.36 -110.64
C ILE A 972 21.22 3.49 -109.12
N THR A 973 20.85 2.40 -108.47
CA THR A 973 20.80 2.25 -107.02
C THR A 973 21.88 1.25 -106.59
N VAL A 974 22.66 1.60 -105.57
CA VAL A 974 23.61 0.71 -104.92
C VAL A 974 23.12 0.42 -103.51
N THR A 975 22.83 -0.85 -103.23
CA THR A 975 22.41 -1.33 -101.91
C THR A 975 23.54 -2.14 -101.28
N ALA A 976 24.05 -1.68 -100.15
CA ALA A 976 24.92 -2.48 -99.29
C ALA A 976 24.06 -3.46 -98.48
N GLN A 977 24.31 -4.76 -98.66
CA GLN A 977 23.55 -5.83 -98.02
C GLN A 977 24.40 -6.63 -97.05
N ASP A 978 23.78 -7.12 -95.98
CA ASP A 978 24.36 -8.13 -95.10
C ASP A 978 24.41 -9.53 -95.77
N ALA A 979 24.98 -10.50 -95.05
CA ALA A 979 25.10 -11.87 -95.53
C ALA A 979 23.74 -12.50 -95.88
N SER A 980 22.69 -12.16 -95.13
CA SER A 980 21.31 -12.64 -95.33
C SER A 980 20.53 -11.85 -96.40
N GLY A 981 21.09 -10.79 -96.97
CA GLY A 981 20.47 -9.97 -98.01
C GLY A 981 19.67 -8.77 -97.49
N ASN A 982 19.69 -8.49 -96.19
CA ASN A 982 19.05 -7.29 -95.63
C ASN A 982 19.88 -6.05 -95.98
N ALA A 983 19.24 -4.91 -96.25
CA ALA A 983 19.94 -3.64 -96.41
C ALA A 983 20.65 -3.26 -95.10
N ALA A 984 21.98 -3.16 -95.12
CA ALA A 984 22.79 -2.95 -93.94
C ALA A 984 22.71 -1.48 -93.48
N THR A 985 21.78 -1.17 -92.58
CA THR A 985 21.44 0.22 -92.21
C THR A 985 22.59 1.01 -91.57
N SER A 986 23.57 0.32 -90.98
CA SER A 986 24.82 0.92 -90.45
C SER A 986 25.81 1.33 -91.54
N TYR A 987 25.67 0.83 -92.77
CA TYR A 987 26.46 1.26 -93.92
C TYR A 987 25.90 2.60 -94.44
N THR A 988 26.36 3.68 -93.82
CA THR A 988 25.82 5.04 -93.99
C THR A 988 26.93 6.08 -94.21
N GLY A 989 26.54 7.26 -94.70
CA GLY A 989 27.43 8.38 -95.03
C GLY A 989 28.08 8.25 -96.41
N ALA A 990 28.98 9.19 -96.72
CA ALA A 990 29.74 9.16 -97.97
C ALA A 990 30.68 7.95 -98.03
N LYS A 991 30.65 7.21 -99.15
CA LYS A 991 31.52 6.07 -99.46
C LYS A 991 32.10 6.23 -100.84
N ASN A 992 33.37 5.86 -100.99
CA ASN A 992 34.10 5.90 -102.25
C ASN A 992 33.84 4.61 -103.03
N ILE A 993 32.90 4.65 -103.97
CA ILE A 993 32.51 3.51 -104.80
C ILE A 993 33.18 3.60 -106.17
N THR A 994 34.02 2.62 -106.50
CA THR A 994 34.64 2.51 -107.83
C THR A 994 33.74 1.68 -108.74
N PHE A 995 33.33 2.26 -109.87
CA PHE A 995 32.51 1.60 -110.89
C PHE A 995 33.38 1.05 -112.02
N SER A 996 32.96 -0.09 -112.60
CA SER A 996 33.69 -0.85 -113.61
C SER A 996 32.73 -1.61 -114.53
N GLY A 997 33.23 -2.13 -115.66
CA GLY A 997 32.48 -3.03 -116.54
C GLY A 997 31.84 -2.40 -117.79
N ALA A 998 32.09 -1.11 -118.04
CA ALA A 998 31.85 -0.43 -119.31
C ALA A 998 33.15 0.27 -119.77
N THR A 999 33.29 0.48 -121.07
CA THR A 999 34.51 1.03 -121.70
C THR A 999 34.25 2.41 -122.33
N ALA A 1000 35.33 3.16 -122.59
CA ALA A 1000 35.23 4.48 -123.20
C ALA A 1000 34.78 4.40 -124.67
N SER A 1001 34.10 5.45 -125.14
CA SER A 1001 33.80 5.63 -126.57
C SER A 1001 35.08 5.82 -127.39
N SER A 1002 34.98 5.67 -128.72
CA SER A 1002 36.15 5.70 -129.62
C SER A 1002 36.45 7.07 -130.20
N SER A 1003 35.43 7.92 -130.41
CA SER A 1003 35.60 9.22 -131.08
C SER A 1003 34.50 10.21 -130.68
N PRO A 1004 34.77 11.23 -129.84
CA PRO A 1004 35.96 11.37 -129.02
C PRO A 1004 36.06 10.23 -127.99
N VAL A 1005 37.24 10.07 -127.39
CA VAL A 1005 37.40 9.15 -126.25
C VAL A 1005 36.71 9.77 -125.04
N THR A 1006 35.60 9.17 -124.61
CA THR A 1006 34.80 9.63 -123.46
C THR A 1006 34.53 8.44 -122.54
N ASN A 1007 35.06 8.51 -121.33
CA ASN A 1007 34.88 7.46 -120.32
C ASN A 1007 33.43 7.46 -119.81
N PRO A 1008 32.83 6.28 -119.56
CA PRO A 1008 31.54 6.19 -118.87
C PRO A 1008 31.66 6.77 -117.46
N THR A 1009 30.56 7.30 -116.92
CA THR A 1009 30.54 8.00 -115.62
C THR A 1009 29.43 7.51 -114.69
N VAL A 1010 29.63 7.64 -113.38
CA VAL A 1010 28.58 7.67 -112.35
C VAL A 1010 28.72 8.95 -111.53
N ALA A 1011 27.62 9.67 -111.34
CA ALA A 1011 27.58 10.98 -110.67
C ALA A 1011 28.64 11.98 -111.22
N GLY A 1012 28.91 11.93 -112.53
CA GLY A 1012 29.92 12.76 -113.21
C GLY A 1012 31.38 12.31 -113.00
N THR A 1013 31.63 11.23 -112.27
CA THR A 1013 32.97 10.66 -112.03
C THR A 1013 33.21 9.46 -112.95
N ASN A 1014 34.39 9.39 -113.57
CA ASN A 1014 34.73 8.34 -114.54
C ASN A 1014 34.78 6.94 -113.91
N PHE A 1015 34.40 5.91 -114.69
CA PHE A 1015 34.66 4.52 -114.33
C PHE A 1015 36.17 4.28 -114.12
N GLY A 1016 36.50 3.40 -113.19
CA GLY A 1016 37.87 3.14 -112.74
C GLY A 1016 38.40 4.14 -111.70
N THR A 1017 37.66 5.21 -111.38
CA THR A 1017 37.96 6.11 -110.25
C THR A 1017 36.87 6.07 -109.19
N ALA A 1018 37.22 6.50 -107.97
CA ALA A 1018 36.35 6.44 -106.81
C ALA A 1018 35.26 7.53 -106.87
N THR A 1019 34.01 7.12 -107.05
CA THR A 1019 32.82 7.99 -107.01
C THR A 1019 32.32 8.09 -105.57
N SER A 1020 32.29 9.29 -104.99
CA SER A 1020 31.69 9.50 -103.67
C SER A 1020 30.16 9.42 -103.76
N LEU A 1021 29.56 8.40 -103.13
CA LEU A 1021 28.12 8.22 -103.01
C LEU A 1021 27.71 8.26 -101.54
N THR A 1022 26.67 9.03 -101.21
CA THR A 1022 26.12 9.09 -99.84
C THR A 1022 25.09 7.98 -99.65
N PHE A 1023 25.42 7.02 -98.79
CA PHE A 1023 24.49 5.97 -98.38
C PHE A 1023 23.62 6.44 -97.22
N THR A 1024 22.32 6.22 -97.35
CA THR A 1024 21.33 6.39 -96.27
C THR A 1024 20.70 5.01 -96.02
N ALA A 1025 20.80 4.52 -94.79
CA ALA A 1025 20.25 3.21 -94.39
C ALA A 1025 20.69 2.04 -95.31
N GLY A 1026 21.95 2.04 -95.76
CA GLY A 1026 22.49 1.01 -96.65
C GLY A 1026 22.19 1.20 -98.14
N VAL A 1027 21.51 2.27 -98.55
CA VAL A 1027 21.17 2.55 -99.96
C VAL A 1027 21.73 3.89 -100.44
N ALA A 1028 22.32 3.91 -101.63
CA ALA A 1028 22.71 5.13 -102.35
C ALA A 1028 22.21 5.10 -103.79
N THR A 1029 22.13 6.25 -104.45
CA THR A 1029 21.80 6.37 -105.87
C THR A 1029 22.80 7.25 -106.62
N GLY A 1030 22.94 7.03 -107.93
CA GLY A 1030 23.82 7.83 -108.79
C GLY A 1030 23.33 7.84 -110.24
N SER A 1031 23.53 8.96 -110.94
CA SER A 1031 23.26 9.06 -112.38
C SER A 1031 24.41 8.44 -113.15
N MET A 1032 24.15 7.38 -113.92
CA MET A 1032 25.13 6.68 -114.76
C MET A 1032 24.95 7.06 -116.23
N ILE A 1033 26.04 7.35 -116.92
CA ILE A 1033 26.07 7.63 -118.37
C ILE A 1033 27.11 6.73 -119.03
N LEU A 1034 26.70 5.98 -120.05
CA LEU A 1034 27.56 5.12 -120.85
C LEU A 1034 27.63 5.67 -122.29
N TYR A 1035 28.83 5.73 -122.88
CA TYR A 1035 29.05 6.43 -124.17
C TYR A 1035 29.34 5.52 -125.35
N LYS A 1036 29.70 4.26 -125.11
CA LYS A 1036 29.96 3.25 -126.15
C LYS A 1036 28.79 2.30 -126.24
N ALA A 1037 28.37 1.98 -127.47
CA ALA A 1037 27.39 0.94 -127.73
C ALA A 1037 28.03 -0.45 -127.51
N GLU A 1038 27.65 -1.12 -126.43
CA GLU A 1038 28.13 -2.44 -126.02
C GLU A 1038 27.20 -3.09 -124.98
N SER A 1039 27.37 -4.38 -124.71
CA SER A 1039 26.79 -5.02 -123.53
C SER A 1039 27.77 -4.90 -122.35
N ALA A 1040 27.39 -4.12 -121.35
CA ALA A 1040 28.20 -3.83 -120.16
C ALA A 1040 27.67 -4.56 -118.92
N THR A 1041 28.55 -5.01 -118.04
CA THR A 1041 28.19 -5.59 -116.73
C THR A 1041 28.74 -4.69 -115.63
N ILE A 1042 27.88 -3.78 -115.15
CA ILE A 1042 28.26 -2.72 -114.22
C ILE A 1042 28.48 -3.31 -112.83
N ASN A 1043 29.71 -3.21 -112.35
CA ASN A 1043 30.13 -3.67 -111.03
C ASN A 1043 30.68 -2.50 -110.19
N ALA A 1044 30.25 -2.45 -108.94
CA ALA A 1044 30.66 -1.51 -107.90
C ALA A 1044 31.53 -2.19 -106.83
N THR A 1045 32.49 -1.47 -106.29
CA THR A 1045 33.29 -1.88 -105.12
C THR A 1045 33.67 -0.68 -104.26
N ASP A 1046 33.64 -0.81 -102.93
CA ASP A 1046 34.17 0.20 -102.00
C ASP A 1046 35.63 -0.07 -101.58
N GLY A 1047 36.23 -1.15 -102.12
CA GLY A 1047 37.55 -1.66 -101.75
C GLY A 1047 37.52 -2.79 -100.71
N THR A 1048 36.40 -2.99 -100.00
CA THR A 1048 36.20 -4.05 -99.00
C THR A 1048 35.07 -5.01 -99.39
N ILE A 1049 33.96 -4.48 -99.92
CA ILE A 1049 32.79 -5.22 -100.41
C ILE A 1049 32.47 -4.80 -101.85
N ASN A 1050 31.92 -5.72 -102.64
CA ASN A 1050 31.69 -5.54 -104.06
C ASN A 1050 30.38 -6.18 -104.52
N SER A 1051 29.96 -5.88 -105.76
CA SER A 1051 28.72 -6.42 -106.34
C SER A 1051 28.85 -7.70 -107.15
N ASN A 1052 30.05 -8.24 -107.39
CA ASN A 1052 30.20 -9.55 -108.05
C ASN A 1052 29.59 -10.69 -107.22
N THR A 1053 29.50 -10.52 -105.90
CA THR A 1053 28.90 -11.50 -104.96
C THR A 1053 27.48 -11.13 -104.49
N GLY A 1054 26.97 -9.94 -104.83
CA GLY A 1054 25.65 -9.47 -104.41
C GLY A 1054 24.65 -9.21 -105.55
N GLY A 1055 25.14 -8.91 -106.75
CA GLY A 1055 24.33 -8.66 -107.95
C GLY A 1055 24.85 -7.45 -108.72
N THR A 1056 25.35 -7.68 -109.93
CA THR A 1056 25.78 -6.65 -110.89
C THR A 1056 24.63 -6.22 -111.79
N LEU A 1057 24.70 -5.01 -112.36
CA LEU A 1057 23.71 -4.52 -113.32
C LEU A 1057 24.18 -4.76 -114.75
N ASN A 1058 23.52 -5.65 -115.49
CA ASN A 1058 23.77 -5.84 -116.91
C ASN A 1058 23.01 -4.78 -117.73
N VAL A 1059 23.70 -4.08 -118.63
CA VAL A 1059 23.14 -3.00 -119.48
C VAL A 1059 23.51 -3.22 -120.93
N THR A 1060 22.52 -3.31 -121.81
CA THR A 1060 22.74 -3.21 -123.27
C THR A 1060 22.70 -1.74 -123.67
N VAL A 1061 23.84 -1.21 -124.13
CA VAL A 1061 23.95 0.17 -124.61
C VAL A 1061 23.77 0.22 -126.12
N SER A 1062 22.73 0.90 -126.58
CA SER A 1062 22.46 1.13 -128.00
C SER A 1062 23.14 2.43 -128.49
N PRO A 1063 23.53 2.52 -129.77
CA PRO A 1063 23.99 3.77 -130.38
C PRO A 1063 22.92 4.88 -130.27
N SER A 1064 23.36 6.13 -130.22
CA SER A 1064 22.45 7.28 -130.29
C SER A 1064 22.09 7.63 -131.74
N THR A 1065 21.37 8.74 -131.93
CA THR A 1065 21.09 9.28 -133.28
C THR A 1065 22.37 9.71 -133.98
N MET A 1066 22.38 9.57 -135.30
CA MET A 1066 23.52 9.94 -136.15
C MET A 1066 23.82 11.43 -136.07
N THR A 1067 25.10 11.77 -135.87
CA THR A 1067 25.57 13.17 -135.89
C THR A 1067 26.77 13.39 -136.81
N LYS A 1068 27.43 12.33 -137.28
CA LYS A 1068 28.59 12.41 -138.17
C LYS A 1068 28.70 11.22 -139.12
N LEU A 1069 29.42 11.44 -140.21
CA LEU A 1069 29.84 10.40 -141.15
C LEU A 1069 31.35 10.16 -140.98
N ALA A 1070 31.74 8.91 -140.72
CA ALA A 1070 33.13 8.49 -140.79
C ALA A 1070 33.42 7.99 -142.21
N VAL A 1071 34.30 8.69 -142.93
CA VAL A 1071 34.73 8.35 -144.29
C VAL A 1071 36.04 7.58 -144.22
N SER A 1072 36.11 6.43 -144.88
CA SER A 1072 37.37 5.72 -145.15
C SER A 1072 37.42 5.31 -146.61
N LEU A 1073 38.38 5.85 -147.36
CA LEU A 1073 38.56 5.55 -148.79
C LEU A 1073 39.94 4.93 -148.99
N THR A 1074 40.00 3.85 -149.77
CA THR A 1074 41.27 3.28 -150.24
C THR A 1074 41.94 4.27 -151.19
N SER A 1075 43.26 4.41 -151.12
CA SER A 1075 44.05 5.32 -151.98
C SER A 1075 45.39 4.66 -152.33
N PRO A 1076 45.94 4.85 -153.55
CA PRO A 1076 45.45 5.68 -154.65
C PRO A 1076 44.24 5.08 -155.40
N GLN A 1077 43.59 5.91 -156.21
CA GLN A 1077 42.50 5.52 -157.13
C GLN A 1077 42.78 6.07 -158.53
N THR A 1078 42.29 5.39 -159.58
CA THR A 1078 42.55 5.76 -160.98
C THR A 1078 41.37 6.52 -161.58
N ASN A 1079 41.63 7.69 -162.17
CA ASN A 1079 40.60 8.52 -162.79
C ASN A 1079 39.87 7.78 -163.93
N GLY A 1080 38.56 8.02 -164.07
CA GLY A 1080 37.70 7.36 -165.05
C GLY A 1080 37.38 5.88 -164.78
N SER A 1081 37.98 5.28 -163.75
CA SER A 1081 37.65 3.93 -163.26
C SER A 1081 36.85 4.03 -161.96
N ALA A 1082 36.00 3.03 -161.68
CA ALA A 1082 35.36 2.90 -160.39
C ALA A 1082 36.40 2.72 -159.28
N PHE A 1083 36.16 3.28 -158.09
CA PHE A 1083 37.07 3.13 -156.96
C PHE A 1083 37.16 1.66 -156.54
N THR A 1084 38.39 1.19 -156.31
CA THR A 1084 38.69 -0.21 -155.94
C THR A 1084 39.15 -0.33 -154.49
N GLY A 1085 39.16 -1.56 -153.96
CA GLY A 1085 39.41 -1.81 -152.54
C GLY A 1085 38.24 -1.44 -151.63
N THR A 1086 38.44 -1.52 -150.32
CA THR A 1086 37.41 -1.23 -149.34
C THR A 1086 37.25 0.28 -149.17
N ASN A 1087 36.07 0.79 -149.52
CA ASN A 1087 35.69 2.18 -149.38
C ASN A 1087 34.39 2.22 -148.59
N THR A 1088 34.42 2.77 -147.37
CA THR A 1088 33.29 2.76 -146.44
C THR A 1088 32.90 4.16 -145.99
N LEU A 1089 31.60 4.34 -145.85
CA LEU A 1089 30.99 5.51 -145.25
C LEU A 1089 30.12 5.04 -144.10
N THR A 1090 30.56 5.26 -142.86
CA THR A 1090 29.87 4.75 -141.67
C THR A 1090 29.13 5.89 -140.98
N ALA A 1091 27.81 5.74 -140.84
CA ALA A 1091 26.99 6.59 -139.99
C ALA A 1091 27.34 6.37 -138.52
N GLN A 1092 27.69 7.44 -137.82
CA GLN A 1092 28.06 7.39 -136.40
C GLN A 1092 27.29 8.43 -135.59
N ASP A 1093 27.02 8.08 -134.33
CA ASP A 1093 26.59 9.04 -133.33
C ASP A 1093 27.74 9.95 -132.86
N ALA A 1094 27.46 10.85 -131.91
CA ALA A 1094 28.43 11.81 -131.38
C ALA A 1094 29.69 11.15 -130.79
N TYR A 1095 29.59 9.90 -130.34
CA TYR A 1095 30.63 9.16 -129.61
C TYR A 1095 31.37 8.14 -130.50
N GLY A 1096 30.99 8.03 -131.77
CA GLY A 1096 31.64 7.15 -132.74
C GLY A 1096 31.03 5.74 -132.80
N ASN A 1097 29.86 5.53 -132.20
CA ASN A 1097 29.14 4.26 -132.32
C ASN A 1097 28.46 4.19 -133.69
N THR A 1098 28.61 3.07 -134.39
CA THR A 1098 27.88 2.83 -135.64
C THR A 1098 26.38 2.81 -135.37
N THR A 1099 25.63 3.62 -136.09
CA THR A 1099 24.16 3.76 -135.94
C THR A 1099 23.49 3.64 -137.31
N SER A 1100 22.18 3.40 -137.33
CA SER A 1100 21.43 3.30 -138.58
C SER A 1100 21.27 4.67 -139.24
N PHE A 1101 21.37 4.70 -140.57
CA PHE A 1101 21.15 5.90 -141.38
C PHE A 1101 20.57 5.51 -142.73
N ASP A 1102 19.45 6.14 -143.10
CA ASP A 1102 18.79 5.90 -144.39
C ASP A 1102 19.09 7.06 -145.35
N ALA A 1103 20.01 6.82 -146.28
CA ALA A 1103 20.39 7.80 -147.28
C ALA A 1103 19.28 8.11 -148.31
N SER A 1104 18.20 7.31 -148.39
CA SER A 1104 17.04 7.67 -149.23
C SER A 1104 16.19 8.78 -148.61
N SER A 1105 16.16 8.87 -147.28
CA SER A 1105 15.52 9.96 -146.54
C SER A 1105 16.42 11.19 -146.40
N ASN A 1106 17.74 10.98 -146.33
CA ASN A 1106 18.74 12.02 -146.13
C ASN A 1106 19.94 11.81 -147.06
N ASN A 1107 19.82 12.29 -148.31
CA ASN A 1107 20.80 12.06 -149.37
C ASN A 1107 22.21 12.60 -149.02
N VAL A 1108 23.21 11.73 -148.92
CA VAL A 1108 24.61 12.16 -148.76
C VAL A 1108 25.15 12.62 -150.12
N THR A 1109 25.45 13.91 -150.25
CA THR A 1109 26.06 14.45 -151.46
C THR A 1109 27.57 14.40 -151.35
N VAL A 1110 28.24 13.78 -152.32
CA VAL A 1110 29.70 13.78 -152.42
C VAL A 1110 30.13 14.90 -153.37
N THR A 1111 31.13 15.66 -152.93
CA THR A 1111 31.78 16.71 -153.71
C THR A 1111 33.29 16.47 -153.72
N SER A 1112 33.97 16.98 -154.75
CA SER A 1112 35.42 16.94 -154.89
C SER A 1112 35.95 18.35 -155.09
N SER A 1113 37.17 18.61 -154.64
CA SER A 1113 37.93 19.83 -154.98
C SER A 1113 38.62 19.73 -156.34
N LEU A 1114 38.61 18.55 -156.97
CA LEU A 1114 39.09 18.33 -158.34
C LEU A 1114 38.03 18.76 -159.36
N THR A 1115 38.46 19.20 -160.54
CA THR A 1115 37.58 19.71 -161.61
C THR A 1115 36.79 18.63 -162.37
N GLY A 1116 36.86 17.37 -161.96
CA GLY A 1116 36.14 16.24 -162.58
C GLY A 1116 34.76 16.01 -161.99
N SER A 1117 33.89 15.31 -162.73
CA SER A 1117 32.58 14.88 -162.24
C SER A 1117 32.67 13.61 -161.39
N ILE A 1118 31.88 13.55 -160.31
CA ILE A 1118 31.64 12.32 -159.56
C ILE A 1118 30.48 11.58 -160.23
N SER A 1119 30.66 10.28 -160.45
CA SER A 1119 29.67 9.36 -161.01
C SER A 1119 29.81 7.97 -160.39
N GLY A 1120 28.83 7.08 -160.61
CA GLY A 1120 28.85 5.69 -160.10
C GLY A 1120 28.25 5.49 -158.70
N LEU A 1121 27.67 6.54 -158.10
CA LEU A 1121 26.84 6.43 -156.89
C LEU A 1121 25.35 6.28 -157.27
N SER A 1122 24.47 5.96 -156.31
CA SER A 1122 23.06 5.64 -156.59
C SER A 1122 22.24 6.79 -157.17
N GLY A 1123 22.64 8.04 -156.89
CA GLY A 1123 22.36 9.22 -157.71
C GLY A 1123 23.67 9.82 -158.18
N THR A 1124 23.68 10.57 -159.29
CA THR A 1124 24.90 10.99 -160.03
C THR A 1124 26.12 11.28 -159.15
N ASN A 1125 26.01 12.19 -158.18
CA ASN A 1125 27.04 12.46 -157.16
C ASN A 1125 26.53 12.28 -155.71
N LYS A 1126 25.50 11.46 -155.50
CA LYS A 1126 24.82 11.29 -154.21
C LYS A 1126 24.60 9.82 -153.85
N LEU A 1127 24.68 9.50 -152.57
CA LEU A 1127 24.06 8.31 -152.01
C LEU A 1127 22.61 8.67 -151.65
N THR A 1128 21.68 7.89 -152.20
CA THR A 1128 20.23 8.17 -152.25
C THR A 1128 19.37 6.91 -152.11
N GLY A 1129 19.98 5.74 -151.93
CA GLY A 1129 19.30 4.49 -151.67
C GLY A 1129 19.40 4.12 -150.19
N ALA A 1130 18.39 3.44 -149.65
CA ALA A 1130 18.51 2.78 -148.37
C ALA A 1130 19.50 1.60 -148.53
N GLY A 1131 20.58 1.59 -147.73
CA GLY A 1131 21.67 0.61 -147.81
C GLY A 1131 22.53 0.63 -146.55
#